data_AF-A0A833R7Z4-F1
#
_entry.id   AF-A0A833R7Z4-F1
#
_cell.length_a   1.000
_cell.length_b   1.000
_cell.length_c   1.000
_cell.angle_alpha   90.00
_cell.angle_beta   90.00
_cell.angle_gamma   90.00
#
_symmetry.space_group_name_H-M   'P 1'
#
loop_
_entity.id
_entity.type
_entity.pdbx_description
1 polymer ?
#
loop_
_entity_poly.entity_id
_entity_poly.type
_entity_poly.pdbx_seq_one_letter_code
_entity_poly.pdbx_strand_id
1 'polypeptide(L)'
;MSKIQNNFQKERKYFKYILKYNFLKFTALVILLGITIIVIQQNKCISVEYKINLISLNDNESAILIEKENFQYDIVFNDTVPQFHKIMQEECNNVPAALRFDCHPEDGASELSCKNRGCCWNSFNKNISVINHVPLNIPYCYYPSNWSIYKYTNFSREGNNFSGFLKRIKNSFYENDLPLIKIEASTVDDSILRIKICDPLKKRYEPPWPLRTDFKPFSQKDINAKYKLDIDYTKPGFKIHRTSDDTVLFDSSNAGGFIFADQFLQISTLLPSHNIYGIGEHRTKLKLNTNWQLFTLFNKDQPPTENANLYGSHPFYFVIENSGKSHGFLFLNSNAMDVILQPTPAITFRTIGGIFDMYFFLGPTPADVIKQYSEIVGKPFLPPYWSLGFHLCRYGYGSLEKTKQVWNRTIAAGIPFVTCFTQINKYSLNKYDTQWNDLDYMDKNNDFTYNLNKFKNLPQFVNEIHSRGMHYIPLIDAGVSGSEENGTYLPYDEGIKKDIFIKDGATNQPFIGKVWNLVSTVWPDFTNPKTQNYYLQMMSNMYRNFTYDGAWIDMNEPSNFYDGYKNGCPKNKLDYPKYIPNVVGNVLAKKTLCMNAKHYLGVHYDLHNTYGTSQAIAMNYALTNIRQKRPFIISRSTWVGHGHYAGHWTGDHFIQYINR
;
A
#
# COMPACT_ATOMS: atom_id res chain seq x y z
N MET A 1 -63.48 31.35 49.31
CA MET A 1 -64.35 30.30 49.90
C MET A 1 -64.73 29.32 48.80
N SER A 2 -64.57 28.02 49.10
CA SER A 2 -65.09 26.84 48.39
C SER A 2 -64.78 26.63 46.90
N LYS A 3 -63.53 26.26 46.58
CA LYS A 3 -63.20 25.19 45.60
C LYS A 3 -61.70 24.83 45.48
N ILE A 4 -60.89 25.01 46.53
CA ILE A 4 -59.46 24.58 46.56
C ILE A 4 -59.19 23.83 47.88
N GLN A 5 -60.01 22.84 48.19
CA GLN A 5 -59.84 22.08 49.43
C GLN A 5 -60.29 20.62 49.35
N ASN A 6 -60.29 20.02 48.14
CA ASN A 6 -60.66 18.60 47.98
C ASN A 6 -59.77 17.75 47.06
N ASN A 7 -58.58 18.22 46.66
CA ASN A 7 -57.59 17.37 45.95
C ASN A 7 -56.25 17.15 46.70
N PHE A 8 -56.01 17.84 47.82
CA PHE A 8 -54.75 17.72 48.57
C PHE A 8 -54.65 16.53 49.53
N GLN A 9 -55.69 15.69 49.64
CA GLN A 9 -55.67 14.47 50.45
C GLN A 9 -55.44 13.18 49.64
N LYS A 10 -55.41 13.24 48.30
CA LYS A 10 -55.13 12.06 47.44
C LYS A 10 -53.68 11.96 46.94
N GLU A 11 -52.89 13.03 47.01
CA GLU A 11 -51.49 13.04 46.56
C GLU A 11 -50.45 12.73 47.67
N ARG A 12 -50.82 12.83 48.96
CA ARG A 12 -49.92 12.46 50.08
C ARG A 12 -49.70 10.95 50.26
N LYS A 13 -50.50 10.09 49.61
CA LYS A 13 -50.32 8.63 49.64
C LYS A 13 -49.43 8.09 48.52
N TYR A 14 -49.24 8.84 47.43
CA TYR A 14 -48.38 8.48 46.30
C TYR A 14 -46.91 8.91 46.50
N PHE A 15 -46.66 10.02 47.19
CA PHE A 15 -45.28 10.51 47.42
C PHE A 15 -44.49 9.72 48.48
N LYS A 16 -45.16 8.98 49.37
CA LYS A 16 -44.49 8.14 50.39
C LYS A 16 -43.97 6.80 49.85
N TYR A 17 -44.49 6.33 48.70
CA TYR A 17 -44.05 5.08 48.06
C TYR A 17 -42.90 5.30 47.06
N ILE A 18 -42.87 6.43 46.35
CA ILE A 18 -41.84 6.73 45.34
C ILE A 18 -40.48 7.05 45.97
N LEU A 19 -40.45 7.73 47.13
CA LEU A 19 -39.21 8.05 47.85
C LEU A 19 -38.55 6.82 48.51
N LYS A 20 -39.33 5.81 48.94
CA LYS A 20 -38.78 4.58 49.54
C LYS A 20 -38.21 3.63 48.49
N TYR A 21 -38.81 3.59 47.29
CA TYR A 21 -38.36 2.74 46.18
C TYR A 21 -37.10 3.28 45.50
N ASN A 22 -36.94 4.62 45.43
CA ASN A 22 -35.72 5.24 44.90
C ASN A 22 -34.55 5.24 45.90
N PHE A 23 -34.81 5.31 47.21
CA PHE A 23 -33.74 5.18 48.22
C PHE A 23 -33.19 3.74 48.28
N LEU A 24 -34.03 2.70 48.20
CA LEU A 24 -33.57 1.31 48.14
C LEU A 24 -32.83 0.98 46.83
N LYS A 25 -33.26 1.53 45.69
CA LYS A 25 -32.51 1.38 44.42
C LYS A 25 -31.19 2.12 44.46
N PHE A 26 -31.12 3.29 45.10
CA PHE A 26 -29.88 4.04 45.25
C PHE A 26 -28.90 3.34 46.20
N THR A 27 -29.36 2.82 47.35
CA THR A 27 -28.50 2.04 48.24
C THR A 27 -28.07 0.71 47.63
N ALA A 28 -28.93 0.02 46.88
CA ALA A 28 -28.55 -1.17 46.13
C ALA A 28 -27.53 -0.86 45.03
N LEU A 29 -27.63 0.28 44.35
CA LEU A 29 -26.67 0.71 43.33
C LEU A 29 -25.31 1.07 43.95
N VAL A 30 -25.31 1.74 45.10
CA VAL A 30 -24.08 2.08 45.85
C VAL A 30 -23.42 0.84 46.44
N ILE A 31 -24.20 -0.14 46.90
CA ILE A 31 -23.68 -1.44 47.34
C ILE A 31 -23.16 -2.24 46.13
N LEU A 32 -23.84 -2.24 44.98
CA LEU A 32 -23.35 -2.87 43.76
C LEU A 32 -22.06 -2.22 43.25
N LEU A 33 -21.97 -0.89 43.31
CA LEU A 33 -20.77 -0.11 42.96
C LEU A 33 -19.64 -0.36 43.96
N GLY A 34 -19.95 -0.46 45.26
CA GLY A 34 -18.98 -0.82 46.29
C GLY A 34 -18.45 -2.25 46.13
N ILE A 35 -19.33 -3.21 45.85
CA ILE A 35 -18.97 -4.61 45.61
C ILE A 35 -18.20 -4.76 44.29
N THR A 36 -18.57 -4.04 43.23
CA THR A 36 -17.78 -4.04 41.98
C THR A 36 -16.42 -3.39 42.16
N ILE A 37 -16.29 -2.33 42.96
CA ILE A 37 -14.97 -1.74 43.30
C ILE A 37 -14.11 -2.72 44.13
N ILE A 38 -14.71 -3.47 45.07
CA ILE A 38 -14.01 -4.49 45.87
C ILE A 38 -13.61 -5.70 45.02
N VAL A 39 -14.48 -6.13 44.08
CA VAL A 39 -14.20 -7.22 43.13
C VAL A 39 -13.16 -6.81 42.08
N ILE A 40 -13.10 -5.52 41.71
CA ILE A 40 -12.05 -4.99 40.82
C ILE A 40 -10.71 -4.82 41.55
N GLN A 41 -10.70 -4.65 42.88
CA GLN A 41 -9.47 -4.59 43.68
C GLN A 41 -8.87 -5.97 44.05
N GLN A 42 -9.63 -7.05 43.92
CA GLN A 42 -9.14 -8.42 44.19
C GLN A 42 -9.29 -9.31 42.94
N ASN A 43 -8.31 -9.22 42.03
CA ASN A 43 -8.19 -10.11 40.88
C ASN A 43 -8.06 -11.59 41.28
N LYS A 44 -9.18 -12.33 41.34
CA LYS A 44 -9.26 -13.78 41.06
C LYS A 44 -10.65 -14.11 40.49
N CYS A 45 -10.73 -14.45 39.21
CA CYS A 45 -11.97 -14.94 38.58
C CYS A 45 -12.30 -16.35 39.08
N ILE A 46 -13.51 -16.54 39.61
CA ILE A 46 -14.13 -17.85 39.86
C ILE A 46 -15.23 -18.02 38.80
N SER A 47 -15.15 -19.07 37.97
CA SER A 47 -16.25 -19.51 37.11
C SER A 47 -17.14 -20.47 37.89
N VAL A 48 -18.41 -20.11 38.11
CA VAL A 48 -19.41 -21.02 38.69
C VAL A 48 -20.35 -21.45 37.57
N GLU A 49 -20.41 -22.76 37.31
CA GLU A 49 -21.38 -23.40 36.42
C GLU A 49 -22.57 -23.89 37.25
N TYR A 50 -23.79 -23.49 36.92
CA TYR A 50 -25.00 -24.01 37.57
C TYR A 50 -25.62 -25.12 36.71
N LYS A 51 -25.82 -26.31 37.28
CA LYS A 51 -26.70 -27.34 36.72
C LYS A 51 -28.07 -27.26 37.39
N ILE A 52 -29.10 -26.93 36.63
CA ILE A 52 -30.50 -26.98 37.05
C ILE A 52 -31.05 -28.34 36.64
N ASN A 53 -31.43 -29.18 37.60
CA ASN A 53 -32.25 -30.36 37.34
C ASN A 53 -33.70 -30.02 37.71
N LEU A 54 -34.59 -30.00 36.71
CA LEU A 54 -36.03 -29.95 36.87
C LEU A 54 -36.56 -31.37 37.02
N ILE A 55 -37.22 -31.67 38.13
CA ILE A 55 -38.07 -32.86 38.28
C ILE A 55 -39.47 -32.35 38.61
N SER A 56 -40.43 -32.74 37.78
CA SER A 56 -41.85 -32.44 37.92
C SER A 56 -42.48 -33.27 39.05
N LEU A 57 -43.45 -32.70 39.78
CA LEU A 57 -44.79 -33.29 39.98
C LEU A 57 -45.76 -32.32 40.66
N ASN A 58 -47.04 -32.58 40.40
CA ASN A 58 -48.23 -31.73 40.40
C ASN A 58 -48.71 -31.06 41.71
N ASP A 59 -49.52 -30.02 41.47
CA ASP A 59 -50.63 -29.43 42.23
C ASP A 59 -50.37 -28.71 43.57
N ASN A 60 -50.48 -27.38 43.44
CA ASN A 60 -50.77 -26.33 44.43
C ASN A 60 -49.80 -26.09 45.60
N GLU A 61 -49.36 -24.83 45.67
CA GLU A 61 -48.60 -24.14 46.73
C GLU A 61 -47.07 -24.26 46.68
N SER A 62 -46.45 -23.19 46.19
CA SER A 62 -45.01 -22.95 46.21
C SER A 62 -44.56 -22.34 47.56
N ALA A 63 -43.78 -23.10 48.34
CA ALA A 63 -42.98 -22.57 49.44
C ALA A 63 -41.52 -23.04 49.29
N ILE A 64 -40.59 -22.08 49.20
CA ILE A 64 -39.15 -22.31 49.16
C ILE A 64 -38.65 -22.32 50.61
N LEU A 65 -38.26 -23.50 51.10
CA LEU A 65 -37.48 -23.64 52.34
C LEU A 65 -36.00 -23.82 51.97
N ILE A 66 -35.16 -22.86 52.37
CA ILE A 66 -33.70 -22.96 52.28
C ILE A 66 -33.22 -23.38 53.67
N GLU A 67 -32.92 -24.66 53.85
CA GLU A 67 -32.11 -25.12 54.98
C GLU A 67 -30.62 -24.92 54.65
N LYS A 68 -29.90 -24.24 55.56
CA LYS A 68 -28.45 -24.10 55.51
C LYS A 68 -27.82 -25.29 56.24
N GLU A 69 -27.32 -26.26 55.50
CA GLU A 69 -26.33 -27.20 56.01
C GLU A 69 -24.93 -26.77 55.55
N ASN A 70 -24.05 -26.54 56.53
CA ASN A 70 -22.64 -26.22 56.32
C ASN A 70 -21.88 -27.50 55.98
N PHE A 71 -21.49 -27.68 54.72
CA PHE A 71 -20.46 -28.65 54.34
C PHE A 71 -19.11 -27.94 54.15
N GLN A 72 -18.11 -28.42 54.90
CA GLN A 72 -16.71 -28.00 54.79
C GLN A 72 -16.06 -28.85 53.69
N TYR A 73 -15.67 -28.23 52.58
CA TYR A 73 -14.91 -28.89 51.50
C TYR A 73 -13.48 -28.34 51.48
N ASP A 74 -12.50 -29.25 51.53
CA ASP A 74 -11.10 -28.94 51.24
C ASP A 74 -10.94 -28.61 49.76
N ILE A 75 -10.60 -27.36 49.46
CA ILE A 75 -10.27 -26.91 48.11
C ILE A 75 -8.81 -27.27 47.85
N VAL A 76 -8.58 -28.32 47.07
CA VAL A 76 -7.29 -28.55 46.42
C VAL A 76 -7.16 -27.58 45.24
N PHE A 77 -6.27 -26.60 45.36
CA PHE A 77 -5.91 -25.72 44.25
C PHE A 77 -5.07 -26.50 43.24
N ASN A 78 -5.59 -26.71 42.03
CA ASN A 78 -4.79 -27.16 40.91
C ASN A 78 -4.13 -25.94 40.25
N ASP A 79 -2.82 -25.79 40.45
CA ASP A 79 -1.97 -24.68 40.00
C ASP A 79 -1.73 -24.66 38.47
N THR A 80 -2.74 -24.35 37.65
CA THR A 80 -2.54 -24.18 36.19
C THR A 80 -2.27 -22.72 35.76
N VAL A 81 -2.60 -21.74 36.59
CA VAL A 81 -2.37 -20.30 36.32
C VAL A 81 -0.91 -19.85 36.52
N PRO A 82 -0.17 -20.32 37.55
CA PRO A 82 1.25 -19.97 37.71
C PRO A 82 2.11 -20.51 36.57
N GLN A 83 1.74 -21.68 36.03
CA GLN A 83 2.50 -22.36 34.99
C GLN A 83 2.39 -21.65 33.63
N PHE A 84 1.21 -21.13 33.27
CA PHE A 84 1.03 -20.34 32.04
C PHE A 84 1.77 -18.99 32.08
N HIS A 85 1.71 -18.28 33.22
CA HIS A 85 2.49 -17.05 33.40
C HIS A 85 4.00 -17.31 33.37
N LYS A 86 4.46 -18.41 33.97
CA LYS A 86 5.87 -18.80 33.98
C LYS A 86 6.38 -19.19 32.58
N ILE A 87 5.61 -19.96 31.80
CA ILE A 87 5.94 -20.34 30.42
C ILE A 87 6.03 -19.10 29.52
N MET A 88 5.03 -18.21 29.57
CA MET A 88 5.08 -16.97 28.77
C MET A 88 6.26 -16.06 29.17
N GLN A 89 6.59 -16.01 30.46
CA GLN A 89 7.70 -15.19 30.95
C GLN A 89 9.07 -15.77 30.56
N GLU A 90 9.24 -17.09 30.57
CA GLU A 90 10.43 -17.77 30.03
C GLU A 90 10.57 -17.56 28.51
N GLU A 91 9.47 -17.66 27.75
CA GLU A 91 9.44 -17.44 26.30
C GLU A 91 9.80 -16.01 25.89
N CYS A 92 9.36 -15.02 26.69
CA CYS A 92 9.68 -13.61 26.47
C CYS A 92 11.11 -13.25 26.86
N ASN A 93 11.65 -13.83 27.93
CA ASN A 93 13.02 -13.55 28.39
C ASN A 93 14.09 -14.06 27.42
N ASN A 94 13.75 -15.04 26.58
CA ASN A 94 14.69 -15.69 25.67
C ASN A 94 14.83 -15.02 24.29
N VAL A 95 14.12 -13.92 24.00
CA VAL A 95 14.21 -13.23 22.69
C VAL A 95 15.26 -12.11 22.74
N PRO A 96 16.41 -12.25 22.04
CA PRO A 96 17.43 -11.20 21.99
C PRO A 96 16.88 -9.91 21.38
N ALA A 97 17.35 -8.76 21.88
CA ALA A 97 16.87 -7.44 21.45
C ALA A 97 16.87 -7.24 19.92
N ALA A 98 17.88 -7.75 19.23
CA ALA A 98 17.95 -7.67 17.77
C ALA A 98 16.82 -8.46 17.07
N LEU A 99 16.46 -9.64 17.60
CA LEU A 99 15.44 -10.54 17.05
C LEU A 99 14.01 -10.20 17.48
N ARG A 100 13.80 -9.04 18.12
CA ARG A 100 12.46 -8.60 18.51
C ARG A 100 11.72 -8.01 17.31
N PHE A 101 10.65 -8.66 16.90
CA PHE A 101 9.73 -8.16 15.88
C PHE A 101 8.55 -7.48 16.57
N ASP A 102 8.21 -6.27 16.12
CA ASP A 102 7.20 -5.41 16.74
C ASP A 102 5.79 -5.98 16.60
N CYS A 103 5.13 -6.19 17.74
CA CYS A 103 3.77 -6.72 17.85
C CYS A 103 2.70 -5.62 18.09
N HIS A 104 3.11 -4.39 18.35
CA HIS A 104 2.20 -3.27 18.54
C HIS A 104 2.63 -2.06 17.70
N PRO A 105 2.45 -2.15 16.38
CA PRO A 105 2.91 -1.10 15.48
C PRO A 105 2.06 0.16 15.49
N GLU A 106 0.84 0.09 16.03
CA GLU A 106 0.01 1.28 16.22
C GLU A 106 0.44 2.09 17.44
N ASP A 107 0.10 3.38 17.43
CA ASP A 107 0.29 4.26 18.57
C ASP A 107 -0.44 3.77 19.83
N GLY A 108 0.06 4.17 21.01
CA GLY A 108 -0.56 3.83 22.30
C GLY A 108 -0.13 2.51 22.91
N ALA A 109 1.00 1.94 22.48
CA ALA A 109 1.54 0.71 23.07
C ALA A 109 1.84 0.91 24.58
N SER A 110 1.25 0.03 25.38
CA SER A 110 1.42 -0.09 26.84
C SER A 110 1.63 -1.55 27.24
N GLU A 111 2.18 -1.80 28.43
CA GLU A 111 2.35 -3.16 28.95
C GLU A 111 1.05 -3.98 28.93
N LEU A 112 -0.06 -3.36 29.36
CA LEU A 112 -1.38 -3.99 29.37
C LEU A 112 -1.83 -4.32 27.94
N SER A 113 -1.78 -3.34 27.03
CA SER A 113 -2.18 -3.57 25.63
C SER A 113 -1.33 -4.65 24.94
N CYS A 114 -0.04 -4.73 25.26
CA CYS A 114 0.88 -5.70 24.69
C CYS A 114 0.58 -7.12 25.18
N LYS A 115 0.42 -7.28 26.51
CA LYS A 115 0.07 -8.57 27.11
C LYS A 115 -1.30 -9.06 26.65
N ASN A 116 -2.27 -8.15 26.44
CA ASN A 116 -3.58 -8.48 25.90
C ASN A 116 -3.51 -9.01 24.45
N ARG A 117 -2.47 -8.68 23.68
CA ARG A 117 -2.19 -9.26 22.35
C ARG A 117 -1.48 -10.63 22.44
N GLY A 118 -1.16 -11.12 23.64
CA GLY A 118 -0.34 -12.31 23.85
C GLY A 118 1.14 -12.08 23.50
N CYS A 119 1.60 -10.83 23.56
CA CYS A 119 2.95 -10.44 23.23
C CYS A 119 3.81 -10.11 24.46
N CYS A 120 5.11 -10.04 24.23
CA CYS A 120 6.11 -9.81 25.26
C CYS A 120 6.36 -8.32 25.44
N TRP A 121 6.31 -7.84 26.69
CA TRP A 121 6.64 -6.46 27.03
C TRP A 121 7.99 -6.38 27.75
N ASN A 122 8.91 -5.57 27.23
CA ASN A 122 10.16 -5.24 27.90
C ASN A 122 10.55 -3.79 27.58
N SER A 123 10.28 -2.88 28.53
CA SER A 123 10.72 -1.48 28.44
C SER A 123 12.14 -1.33 28.98
N PHE A 124 13.03 -0.72 28.19
CA PHE A 124 14.38 -0.36 28.64
C PHE A 124 14.38 0.72 29.74
N ASN A 125 13.24 1.38 29.99
CA ASN A 125 13.10 2.42 31.01
C ASN A 125 11.89 2.12 31.92
N LYS A 126 12.14 1.85 33.20
CA LYS A 126 11.12 1.38 34.17
C LYS A 126 10.00 2.40 34.47
N ASN A 127 10.14 3.65 34.02
CA ASN A 127 9.21 4.75 34.31
C ASN A 127 8.22 5.09 33.17
N ILE A 128 8.18 4.33 32.07
CA ILE A 128 7.27 4.59 30.95
C ILE A 128 6.19 3.51 30.90
N SER A 129 4.99 3.85 31.39
CA SER A 129 3.81 2.96 31.38
C SER A 129 2.96 3.08 30.11
N VAL A 130 3.09 4.18 29.35
CA VAL A 130 2.38 4.46 28.09
C VAL A 130 3.32 5.15 27.12
N ILE A 131 3.35 4.69 25.87
CA ILE A 131 4.06 5.35 24.79
C ILE A 131 3.04 5.98 23.84
N ASN A 132 3.06 7.32 23.73
CA ASN A 132 2.14 8.05 22.84
C ASN A 132 2.51 7.86 21.35
N HIS A 133 3.80 7.66 21.04
CA HIS A 133 4.28 7.36 19.70
C HIS A 133 5.41 6.34 19.78
N VAL A 134 5.22 5.14 19.21
CA VAL A 134 6.20 4.05 19.34
C VAL A 134 7.42 4.40 18.47
N PRO A 135 8.62 4.61 19.07
CA PRO A 135 9.79 4.96 18.28
C PRO A 135 10.17 3.76 17.39
N LEU A 136 10.58 4.05 16.16
CA LEU A 136 11.16 3.04 15.26
C LEU A 136 12.56 2.64 15.77
N ASN A 137 12.57 1.76 16.76
CA ASN A 137 13.74 1.22 17.44
C ASN A 137 13.39 -0.18 17.97
N ILE A 138 14.25 -0.76 18.80
CA ILE A 138 13.98 -2.05 19.45
C ILE A 138 12.61 -2.00 20.15
N PRO A 139 11.64 -2.80 19.70
CA PRO A 139 10.26 -2.67 20.17
C PRO A 139 10.13 -3.14 21.61
N TYR A 140 9.40 -2.37 22.41
CA TYR A 140 9.09 -2.76 23.78
C TYR A 140 8.03 -3.86 23.80
N CYS A 141 7.07 -3.82 22.86
CA CYS A 141 6.11 -4.88 22.63
C CYS A 141 6.52 -5.74 21.42
N TYR A 142 6.88 -6.99 21.64
CA TYR A 142 7.38 -7.88 20.58
C TYR A 142 6.76 -9.27 20.63
N TYR A 143 6.80 -9.96 19.49
CA TYR A 143 6.30 -11.33 19.40
C TYR A 143 7.16 -12.30 20.22
N PRO A 144 6.56 -13.26 20.94
CA PRO A 144 7.30 -14.35 21.59
C PRO A 144 7.95 -15.27 20.54
N SER A 145 8.99 -16.02 20.96
CA SER A 145 9.74 -16.93 20.08
C SER A 145 8.91 -18.05 19.47
N ASN A 146 7.82 -18.46 20.14
CA ASN A 146 6.89 -19.50 19.70
C ASN A 146 5.61 -18.94 19.04
N TRP A 147 5.59 -17.65 18.66
CA TRP A 147 4.41 -17.03 18.09
C TRP A 147 3.91 -17.80 16.86
N SER A 148 2.72 -18.37 16.97
CA SER A 148 2.09 -19.14 15.90
C SER A 148 0.58 -19.03 16.02
N ILE A 149 -0.06 -18.48 14.98
CA ILE A 149 -1.51 -18.36 14.87
C ILE A 149 -2.11 -19.23 13.76
N TYR A 150 -1.27 -19.84 12.93
CA TYR A 150 -1.65 -20.75 11.84
C TYR A 150 -0.84 -22.05 11.92
N LYS A 151 -1.42 -23.16 11.44
CA LYS A 151 -0.74 -24.47 11.33
C LYS A 151 -0.99 -25.08 9.96
N TYR A 152 0.02 -25.75 9.40
CA TYR A 152 -0.11 -26.47 8.15
C TYR A 152 -1.06 -27.69 8.27
N THR A 153 -1.90 -27.86 7.27
CA THR A 153 -2.88 -28.94 7.11
C THR A 153 -3.05 -29.28 5.64
N ASN A 154 -3.40 -30.54 5.33
CA ASN A 154 -3.74 -31.01 3.98
C ASN A 154 -2.77 -30.53 2.89
N PHE A 155 -1.50 -30.89 3.02
CA PHE A 155 -0.44 -30.44 2.12
C PHE A 155 0.16 -31.59 1.31
N SER A 156 0.65 -31.24 0.12
CA SER A 156 1.43 -32.10 -0.75
C SER A 156 2.71 -31.36 -1.17
N ARG A 157 3.78 -32.13 -1.36
CA ARG A 157 5.08 -31.60 -1.76
C ARG A 157 5.69 -32.50 -2.80
N GLU A 158 6.20 -31.89 -3.86
CA GLU A 158 7.00 -32.55 -4.89
C GLU A 158 8.21 -31.68 -5.23
N GLY A 159 9.37 -32.03 -4.68
CA GLY A 159 10.58 -31.20 -4.78
C GLY A 159 10.39 -29.82 -4.13
N ASN A 160 10.49 -28.77 -4.95
CA ASN A 160 10.22 -27.39 -4.57
C ASN A 160 8.77 -26.94 -4.78
N ASN A 161 7.97 -27.72 -5.51
CA ASN A 161 6.55 -27.43 -5.65
C ASN A 161 5.82 -27.89 -4.38
N PHE A 162 4.98 -27.00 -3.86
CA PHE A 162 4.25 -27.24 -2.62
C PHE A 162 2.84 -26.68 -2.75
N SER A 163 1.85 -27.41 -2.24
CA SER A 163 0.49 -26.92 -2.11
C SER A 163 -0.06 -27.37 -0.77
N GLY A 164 -0.60 -26.47 0.02
CA GLY A 164 -1.16 -26.79 1.32
C GLY A 164 -2.05 -25.70 1.88
N PHE A 165 -2.62 -25.97 3.05
CA PHE A 165 -3.47 -25.03 3.75
C PHE A 165 -2.89 -24.68 5.12
N LEU A 166 -2.98 -23.41 5.49
CA LEU A 166 -2.71 -22.93 6.83
C LEU A 166 -4.06 -22.69 7.52
N LYS A 167 -4.37 -23.51 8.53
CA LYS A 167 -5.57 -23.39 9.35
C LYS A 167 -5.27 -22.54 10.58
N ARG A 168 -6.11 -21.55 10.84
CA ARG A 168 -5.97 -20.67 12.01
C ARG A 168 -6.22 -21.47 13.29
N ILE A 169 -5.30 -21.35 14.25
CA ILE A 169 -5.38 -21.99 15.58
C ILE A 169 -5.69 -20.98 16.70
N LYS A 170 -5.37 -19.70 16.49
CA LYS A 170 -5.63 -18.59 17.42
C LYS A 170 -5.99 -17.34 16.62
N ASN A 171 -6.78 -16.45 17.21
CA ASN A 171 -7.06 -15.15 16.59
C ASN A 171 -5.87 -14.21 16.82
N SER A 172 -5.58 -13.35 15.85
CA SER A 172 -4.75 -12.17 16.07
C SER A 172 -5.58 -11.05 16.72
N PHE A 173 -4.95 -9.90 16.91
CA PHE A 173 -5.60 -8.69 17.42
C PHE A 173 -6.20 -7.81 16.30
N TYR A 174 -5.99 -8.18 15.03
CA TYR A 174 -6.68 -7.57 13.90
C TYR A 174 -8.04 -8.24 13.69
N GLU A 175 -8.99 -7.46 13.18
CA GLU A 175 -10.31 -7.96 12.88
C GLU A 175 -10.30 -8.77 11.59
N ASN A 176 -11.19 -9.76 11.49
CA ASN A 176 -11.39 -10.55 10.28
C ASN A 176 -10.13 -11.30 9.82
N ASP A 177 -9.39 -11.90 10.76
CA ASP A 177 -8.43 -12.96 10.43
C ASP A 177 -9.12 -14.06 9.61
N LEU A 178 -8.41 -14.62 8.65
CA LEU A 178 -8.97 -15.70 7.83
C LEU A 178 -8.86 -17.05 8.57
N PRO A 179 -9.92 -17.87 8.62
CA PRO A 179 -9.86 -19.17 9.31
C PRO A 179 -9.00 -20.20 8.57
N LEU A 180 -8.88 -20.06 7.25
CA LEU A 180 -8.14 -20.97 6.38
C LEU A 180 -7.55 -20.16 5.22
N ILE A 181 -6.25 -20.31 4.98
CA ILE A 181 -5.56 -19.73 3.82
C ILE A 181 -4.81 -20.83 3.06
N LYS A 182 -4.68 -20.68 1.75
CA LYS A 182 -3.98 -21.62 0.87
C LYS A 182 -2.61 -21.05 0.54
N ILE A 183 -1.60 -21.90 0.54
CA ILE A 183 -0.23 -21.57 0.14
C ILE A 183 0.21 -22.51 -0.99
N GLU A 184 0.74 -21.91 -2.06
CA GLU A 184 1.20 -22.59 -3.25
C GLU A 184 2.60 -22.10 -3.61
N ALA A 185 3.58 -22.99 -3.60
CA ALA A 185 4.90 -22.75 -4.17
C ALA A 185 4.97 -23.39 -5.56
N SER A 186 5.36 -22.60 -6.55
CA SER A 186 5.44 -23.00 -7.94
C SER A 186 6.78 -22.59 -8.52
N THR A 187 7.50 -23.56 -9.07
CA THR A 187 8.73 -23.33 -9.83
C THR A 187 8.41 -22.58 -11.12
N VAL A 188 9.10 -21.46 -11.34
CA VAL A 188 9.02 -20.69 -12.59
C VAL A 188 10.16 -21.13 -13.52
N ASP A 189 11.39 -21.19 -13.01
CA ASP A 189 12.51 -21.81 -13.73
C ASP A 189 13.59 -22.25 -12.72
N ASP A 190 14.79 -22.61 -13.18
CA ASP A 190 15.90 -23.02 -12.30
C ASP A 190 16.36 -21.93 -11.31
N SER A 191 15.96 -20.69 -11.51
CA SER A 191 16.41 -19.49 -10.82
C SER A 191 15.30 -18.61 -10.26
N ILE A 192 14.03 -18.93 -10.53
CA ILE A 192 12.86 -18.18 -10.10
C ILE A 192 11.87 -19.11 -9.40
N LEU A 193 11.56 -18.79 -8.15
CA LEU A 193 10.51 -19.45 -7.36
C LEU A 193 9.39 -18.46 -7.09
N ARG A 194 8.13 -18.89 -7.25
CA ARG A 194 6.95 -18.14 -6.84
C ARG A 194 6.29 -18.81 -5.64
N ILE A 195 5.92 -18.03 -4.62
CA ILE A 195 5.08 -18.49 -3.51
C ILE A 195 3.88 -17.56 -3.37
N LYS A 196 2.69 -18.12 -3.50
CA LYS A 196 1.41 -17.41 -3.37
C LYS A 196 0.67 -17.90 -2.13
N ILE A 197 0.20 -16.97 -1.30
CA ILE A 197 -0.68 -17.24 -0.16
C ILE A 197 -1.96 -16.41 -0.32
N CYS A 198 -3.11 -17.08 -0.42
CA CYS A 198 -4.40 -16.45 -0.68
C CYS A 198 -5.55 -17.11 0.10
N ASP A 199 -6.71 -16.47 0.04
CA ASP A 199 -7.96 -17.04 0.54
C ASP A 199 -8.51 -18.05 -0.49
N PRO A 200 -8.67 -19.33 -0.13
CA PRO A 200 -9.20 -20.35 -1.04
C PRO A 200 -10.71 -20.26 -1.25
N LEU A 201 -11.44 -19.59 -0.36
CA LEU A 201 -12.91 -19.53 -0.38
C LEU A 201 -13.41 -18.26 -1.07
N LYS A 202 -12.72 -17.14 -0.88
CA LYS A 202 -13.09 -15.85 -1.46
C LYS A 202 -11.93 -15.25 -2.22
N LYS A 203 -12.14 -14.96 -3.51
CA LYS A 203 -11.15 -14.25 -4.31
C LYS A 203 -10.90 -12.85 -3.71
N ARG A 204 -9.66 -12.62 -3.28
CA ARG A 204 -9.16 -11.32 -2.83
C ARG A 204 -8.58 -10.54 -4.01
N TYR A 205 -8.34 -9.25 -3.81
CA TYR A 205 -7.71 -8.42 -4.81
C TYR A 205 -6.30 -8.94 -5.15
N GLU A 206 -6.00 -9.01 -6.44
CA GLU A 206 -4.69 -9.30 -7.01
C GLU A 206 -4.40 -8.22 -8.04
N PRO A 207 -3.22 -7.56 -8.01
CA PRO A 207 -2.89 -6.53 -8.98
C PRO A 207 -2.99 -7.07 -10.42
N PRO A 208 -3.65 -6.35 -11.34
CA PRO A 208 -3.82 -6.80 -12.73
C PRO A 208 -2.56 -6.60 -13.57
N TRP A 209 -1.55 -5.91 -13.04
CA TRP A 209 -0.24 -5.71 -13.66
C TRP A 209 0.87 -6.39 -12.86
N PRO A 210 2.06 -6.64 -13.45
CA PRO A 210 2.36 -6.60 -14.88
C PRO A 210 1.45 -7.56 -15.66
N LEU A 211 1.07 -7.20 -16.90
CA LEU A 211 0.26 -8.08 -17.75
C LEU A 211 1.04 -9.35 -18.03
N ARG A 212 0.62 -10.47 -17.43
CA ARG A 212 1.26 -11.77 -17.64
C ARG A 212 0.75 -12.34 -18.95
N THR A 213 1.55 -12.20 -20.01
CA THR A 213 1.21 -12.73 -21.35
C THR A 213 1.33 -14.25 -21.44
N ASP A 214 2.07 -14.89 -20.52
CA ASP A 214 2.17 -16.34 -20.44
C ASP A 214 1.83 -16.83 -19.02
N PHE A 215 0.60 -17.36 -18.87
CA PHE A 215 0.17 -18.09 -17.68
C PHE A 215 0.54 -19.57 -17.76
N LYS A 216 1.26 -20.03 -18.79
CA LYS A 216 1.68 -21.42 -18.80
C LYS A 216 2.42 -21.67 -17.48
N PRO A 217 1.97 -22.63 -16.66
CA PRO A 217 2.80 -23.09 -15.58
C PRO A 217 4.07 -23.53 -16.27
N PHE A 218 5.20 -22.91 -15.93
CA PHE A 218 6.49 -23.32 -16.46
C PHE A 218 6.62 -24.79 -16.11
N SER A 219 6.34 -25.63 -17.09
CA SER A 219 5.93 -27.02 -16.87
C SER A 219 7.15 -27.91 -16.66
N GLN A 220 8.34 -27.30 -16.69
CA GLN A 220 9.58 -27.96 -16.40
C GLN A 220 9.75 -28.04 -14.89
N LYS A 221 9.49 -29.25 -14.38
CA LYS A 221 10.13 -29.74 -13.16
C LYS A 221 11.64 -29.70 -13.41
N ASP A 222 12.29 -28.61 -13.06
CA ASP A 222 13.73 -28.54 -13.24
C ASP A 222 14.42 -29.31 -12.11
N ILE A 223 15.19 -30.33 -12.50
CA ILE A 223 15.94 -31.21 -11.59
C ILE A 223 17.10 -30.43 -10.93
N ASN A 224 17.49 -29.28 -11.51
CA ASN A 224 18.68 -28.51 -11.10
C ASN A 224 18.34 -27.11 -10.56
N ALA A 225 17.25 -26.97 -9.79
CA ALA A 225 16.90 -25.69 -9.18
C ALA A 225 18.03 -25.13 -8.29
N LYS A 226 18.37 -23.85 -8.51
CA LYS A 226 19.36 -23.08 -7.73
C LYS A 226 18.87 -22.71 -6.33
N TYR A 227 17.62 -23.08 -6.02
CA TYR A 227 16.98 -22.89 -4.73
C TYR A 227 16.41 -24.18 -4.17
N LYS A 228 16.28 -24.21 -2.85
CA LYS A 228 15.59 -25.26 -2.09
C LYS A 228 14.59 -24.62 -1.13
N LEU A 229 13.33 -24.99 -1.27
CA LEU A 229 12.26 -24.62 -0.34
C LEU A 229 12.31 -25.53 0.88
N ASP A 230 12.28 -24.99 2.09
CA ASP A 230 12.16 -25.74 3.33
C ASP A 230 10.96 -25.24 4.15
N ILE A 231 10.19 -26.17 4.72
CA ILE A 231 8.93 -25.87 5.42
C ILE A 231 8.91 -26.68 6.70
N ASP A 232 8.87 -25.97 7.82
CA ASP A 232 8.51 -26.55 9.11
C ASP A 232 6.99 -26.59 9.25
N TYR A 233 6.41 -27.78 9.17
CA TYR A 233 4.95 -27.96 9.22
C TYR A 233 4.32 -27.64 10.58
N THR A 234 5.13 -27.38 11.62
CA THR A 234 4.63 -27.07 12.96
C THR A 234 4.26 -25.60 13.16
N LYS A 235 4.78 -24.70 12.32
CA LYS A 235 4.62 -23.24 12.42
C LYS A 235 4.39 -22.60 11.05
N PRO A 236 3.79 -21.40 10.97
CA PRO A 236 3.63 -20.73 9.68
C PRO A 236 4.97 -20.25 9.13
N GLY A 237 5.03 -20.04 7.82
CA GLY A 237 6.23 -19.57 7.14
C GLY A 237 7.01 -20.69 6.45
N PHE A 238 8.16 -20.33 5.92
CA PHE A 238 9.03 -21.18 5.09
C PHE A 238 10.44 -20.57 5.03
N LYS A 239 11.39 -21.38 4.57
CA LYS A 239 12.76 -20.96 4.27
C LYS A 239 13.11 -21.23 2.82
N ILE A 240 13.95 -20.37 2.26
CA ILE A 240 14.52 -20.56 0.93
C ILE A 240 16.03 -20.55 1.04
N HIS A 241 16.64 -21.62 0.59
CA HIS A 241 18.08 -21.82 0.59
C HIS A 241 18.61 -21.71 -0.84
N ARG A 242 19.84 -21.21 -0.97
CA ARG A 242 20.61 -21.33 -2.20
C ARG A 242 21.24 -22.73 -2.28
N THR A 243 20.96 -23.48 -3.34
CA THR A 243 21.43 -24.88 -3.46
C THR A 243 22.95 -25.02 -3.48
N SER A 244 23.67 -24.01 -4.00
CA SER A 244 25.13 -24.11 -4.20
C SER A 244 25.97 -24.01 -2.91
N ASP A 245 25.47 -23.34 -1.88
CA ASP A 245 26.22 -23.07 -0.64
C ASP A 245 25.35 -23.10 0.63
N ASP A 246 24.09 -23.51 0.51
CA ASP A 246 23.10 -23.63 1.59
C ASP A 246 22.80 -22.31 2.33
N THR A 247 23.16 -21.17 1.74
CA THR A 247 22.84 -19.85 2.32
C THR A 247 21.33 -19.66 2.40
N VAL A 248 20.82 -19.30 3.59
CA VAL A 248 19.41 -18.98 3.81
C VAL A 248 19.13 -17.57 3.28
N LEU A 249 18.33 -17.49 2.22
CA LEU A 249 17.99 -16.24 1.53
C LEU A 249 16.76 -15.56 2.12
N PHE A 250 15.83 -16.37 2.62
CA PHE A 250 14.58 -15.93 3.23
C PHE A 250 14.20 -16.94 4.32
N ASP A 251 13.94 -16.48 5.54
CA ASP A 251 13.45 -17.30 6.66
C ASP A 251 12.30 -16.57 7.36
N SER A 252 11.07 -16.88 6.98
CA SER A 252 9.87 -16.38 7.65
C SER A 252 9.40 -17.28 8.80
N SER A 253 9.94 -18.50 8.89
CA SER A 253 9.55 -19.48 9.91
C SER A 253 10.14 -19.18 11.29
N ASN A 254 11.29 -18.50 11.33
CA ASN A 254 11.95 -18.04 12.55
C ASN A 254 11.76 -16.54 12.80
N ALA A 255 11.04 -15.85 11.92
CA ALA A 255 10.68 -14.46 12.08
C ALA A 255 9.28 -14.34 12.70
N GLY A 256 9.12 -13.43 13.65
CA GLY A 256 7.85 -13.24 14.36
C GLY A 256 6.80 -12.54 13.49
N GLY A 257 5.52 -12.80 13.80
CA GLY A 257 4.42 -11.94 13.36
C GLY A 257 3.76 -12.29 12.03
N PHE A 258 3.75 -13.55 11.59
CA PHE A 258 2.92 -13.93 10.44
C PHE A 258 1.43 -13.70 10.74
N ILE A 259 0.79 -12.78 10.00
CA ILE A 259 -0.64 -12.43 10.15
C ILE A 259 -1.28 -12.34 8.76
N PHE A 260 -2.50 -12.86 8.64
CA PHE A 260 -3.31 -12.79 7.44
C PHE A 260 -4.77 -12.46 7.81
N ALA A 261 -5.08 -11.18 7.80
CA ALA A 261 -6.40 -10.61 8.05
C ALA A 261 -6.92 -9.83 6.82
N ASP A 262 -8.20 -9.44 6.82
CA ASP A 262 -8.82 -8.77 5.68
C ASP A 262 -8.12 -7.47 5.27
N GLN A 263 -7.71 -6.66 6.24
CA GLN A 263 -7.03 -5.38 6.02
C GLN A 263 -5.67 -5.27 6.73
N PHE A 264 -5.05 -6.42 7.05
CA PHE A 264 -3.71 -6.45 7.61
C PHE A 264 -3.01 -7.78 7.29
N LEU A 265 -1.93 -7.69 6.54
CA LEU A 265 -1.09 -8.80 6.13
C LEU A 265 0.32 -8.49 6.59
N GLN A 266 0.90 -9.37 7.40
CA GLN A 266 2.27 -9.24 7.86
C GLN A 266 3.08 -10.50 7.63
N ILE A 267 4.26 -10.34 7.06
CA ILE A 267 5.29 -11.38 6.97
C ILE A 267 6.65 -10.76 7.21
N SER A 268 7.44 -11.42 8.04
CA SER A 268 8.79 -11.02 8.39
C SER A 268 9.77 -12.08 7.88
N THR A 269 11.01 -11.70 7.63
CA THR A 269 12.06 -12.63 7.22
C THR A 269 13.44 -12.16 7.64
N LEU A 270 14.31 -13.09 8.02
CA LEU A 270 15.73 -12.82 8.23
C LEU A 270 16.45 -12.67 6.88
N LEU A 271 17.43 -11.78 6.82
CA LEU A 271 18.24 -11.51 5.63
C LEU A 271 19.66 -12.08 5.80
N PRO A 272 20.30 -12.56 4.72
CA PRO A 272 21.66 -13.12 4.80
C PRO A 272 22.76 -12.07 4.98
N SER A 273 22.48 -10.79 4.70
CA SER A 273 23.45 -9.69 4.85
C SER A 273 22.76 -8.33 5.01
N HIS A 274 23.56 -7.31 5.34
CA HIS A 274 23.13 -5.91 5.42
C HIS A 274 23.17 -5.17 4.08
N ASN A 275 23.55 -5.83 2.98
CA ASN A 275 23.75 -5.19 1.68
C ASN A 275 22.46 -5.25 0.86
N ILE A 276 21.44 -4.52 1.31
CA ILE A 276 20.12 -4.48 0.68
C ILE A 276 19.91 -3.20 -0.13
N TYR A 277 19.23 -3.33 -1.27
CA TYR A 277 18.99 -2.28 -2.27
C TYR A 277 17.55 -2.39 -2.81
N GLY A 278 16.91 -1.26 -3.13
CA GLY A 278 15.58 -1.22 -3.76
C GLY A 278 14.52 -0.53 -2.90
N ILE A 279 13.31 -1.09 -2.88
CA ILE A 279 12.14 -0.60 -2.12
C ILE A 279 11.75 0.83 -2.52
N GLY A 280 11.80 1.18 -3.82
CA GLY A 280 11.50 2.54 -4.28
C GLY A 280 10.00 2.88 -4.21
N GLU A 281 9.57 4.13 -4.22
CA GLU A 281 10.38 5.35 -4.37
C GLU A 281 10.56 6.10 -3.04
N HIS A 282 11.81 6.38 -2.69
CA HIS A 282 12.18 7.19 -1.53
C HIS A 282 13.48 7.95 -1.82
N ARG A 283 13.73 9.00 -1.04
CA ARG A 283 14.98 9.75 -1.07
C ARG A 283 15.94 9.19 -0.01
N THR A 284 16.88 8.35 -0.42
CA THR A 284 17.97 7.86 0.46
C THR A 284 19.20 7.45 -0.35
N LYS A 285 20.21 6.86 0.32
CA LYS A 285 21.37 6.23 -0.33
C LYS A 285 20.94 4.94 -1.04
N LEU A 286 21.66 4.57 -2.10
CA LEU A 286 21.35 3.36 -2.88
C LEU A 286 21.38 2.08 -2.01
N LYS A 287 22.43 1.91 -1.18
CA LYS A 287 22.46 0.90 -0.13
C LYS A 287 21.60 1.37 1.03
N LEU A 288 20.56 0.61 1.36
CA LEU A 288 19.66 0.95 2.45
C LEU A 288 20.32 0.65 3.80
N ASN A 289 19.99 1.48 4.79
CA ASN A 289 20.37 1.23 6.17
C ASN A 289 19.43 0.18 6.77
N THR A 290 19.95 -0.83 7.46
CA THR A 290 19.13 -1.83 8.14
C THR A 290 18.86 -1.48 9.60
N ASN A 291 19.37 -0.36 10.12
CA ASN A 291 19.13 0.04 11.50
C ASN A 291 17.76 0.74 11.62
N TRP A 292 16.73 -0.05 11.89
CA TRP A 292 15.36 0.41 12.15
C TRP A 292 14.91 1.48 11.16
N GLN A 293 14.81 1.11 9.88
CA GLN A 293 14.34 1.98 8.81
C GLN A 293 12.95 1.57 8.37
N LEU A 294 12.13 2.55 8.00
CA LEU A 294 10.75 2.38 7.56
C LEU A 294 10.59 3.01 6.19
N PHE A 295 10.12 2.20 5.25
CA PHE A 295 9.77 2.65 3.91
C PHE A 295 8.28 2.43 3.68
N THR A 296 7.55 3.51 3.45
CA THR A 296 6.12 3.47 3.16
C THR A 296 5.92 3.50 1.64
N LEU A 297 5.21 2.51 1.10
CA LEU A 297 4.88 2.40 -0.32
C LEU A 297 3.42 2.77 -0.53
N PHE A 298 3.20 4.04 -0.87
CA PHE A 298 1.90 4.57 -1.27
C PHE A 298 2.14 5.84 -2.11
N ASN A 299 1.73 5.85 -3.37
CA ASN A 299 2.10 6.89 -4.33
C ASN A 299 1.56 8.26 -3.87
N LYS A 300 2.41 9.29 -3.92
CA LYS A 300 2.04 10.60 -3.38
C LYS A 300 2.75 11.74 -4.09
N ASP A 301 1.97 12.73 -4.48
CA ASP A 301 2.45 14.03 -4.92
C ASP A 301 3.07 14.77 -3.74
N GLN A 302 4.40 14.79 -3.70
CA GLN A 302 5.16 15.70 -2.84
C GLN A 302 6.62 15.80 -3.30
N PRO A 303 7.29 16.93 -3.05
CA PRO A 303 8.71 17.06 -3.33
C PRO A 303 9.54 15.95 -2.68
N PRO A 304 10.59 15.42 -3.34
CA PRO A 304 11.41 14.34 -2.81
C PRO A 304 12.03 14.69 -1.46
N THR A 305 11.51 14.08 -0.40
CA THR A 305 11.88 14.30 1.00
C THR A 305 12.27 12.97 1.63
N GLU A 306 13.22 12.99 2.56
CA GLU A 306 13.62 11.78 3.29
C GLU A 306 12.48 11.30 4.21
N ASN A 307 12.41 9.99 4.47
CA ASN A 307 11.39 9.36 5.34
C ASN A 307 9.94 9.63 4.90
N ALA A 308 9.71 9.74 3.60
CA ALA A 308 8.45 10.12 3.02
C ALA A 308 8.12 9.20 1.82
N ASN A 309 6.86 8.76 1.70
CA ASN A 309 6.39 8.04 0.51
C ASN A 309 6.29 8.98 -0.69
N LEU A 310 6.92 8.66 -1.82
CA LEU A 310 7.00 9.53 -3.00
C LEU A 310 6.09 9.04 -4.13
N TYR A 311 6.43 9.34 -5.39
CA TYR A 311 5.54 9.19 -6.53
C TYR A 311 5.30 7.74 -6.94
N GLY A 312 6.27 6.85 -6.74
CA GLY A 312 6.18 5.44 -7.12
C GLY A 312 6.27 4.43 -5.96
N SER A 313 5.78 3.22 -6.22
CA SER A 313 5.81 2.09 -5.27
C SER A 313 6.33 0.82 -5.92
N HIS A 314 7.47 0.33 -5.47
CA HIS A 314 8.21 -0.80 -6.00
C HIS A 314 8.62 -1.73 -4.85
N PRO A 315 7.73 -2.64 -4.43
CA PRO A 315 8.00 -3.65 -3.38
C PRO A 315 8.97 -4.75 -3.86
N PHE A 316 10.11 -4.33 -4.41
CA PHE A 316 11.21 -5.17 -4.87
C PHE A 316 12.49 -4.77 -4.15
N TYR A 317 13.25 -5.76 -3.68
CA TYR A 317 14.61 -5.54 -3.19
C TYR A 317 15.54 -6.62 -3.74
N PHE A 318 16.84 -6.34 -3.72
CA PHE A 318 17.85 -7.37 -3.83
C PHE A 318 18.93 -7.21 -2.76
N VAL A 319 19.54 -8.33 -2.41
CA VAL A 319 20.59 -8.42 -1.39
C VAL A 319 21.85 -8.99 -2.01
N ILE A 320 23.00 -8.39 -1.69
CA ILE A 320 24.32 -8.98 -1.97
C ILE A 320 24.74 -9.78 -0.74
N GLU A 321 24.75 -11.10 -0.86
CA GLU A 321 25.12 -12.06 0.18
C GLU A 321 26.60 -11.92 0.58
N ASN A 322 26.95 -12.47 1.75
CA ASN A 322 28.33 -12.44 2.24
C ASN A 322 29.32 -13.19 1.31
N SER A 323 28.80 -14.11 0.49
CA SER A 323 29.55 -14.82 -0.56
C SER A 323 29.84 -13.97 -1.80
N GLY A 324 29.23 -12.78 -1.93
CA GLY A 324 29.26 -11.94 -3.13
C GLY A 324 28.21 -12.30 -4.19
N LYS A 325 27.47 -13.40 -4.00
CA LYS A 325 26.28 -13.73 -4.80
C LYS A 325 25.11 -12.82 -4.39
N SER A 326 24.06 -12.79 -5.21
CA SER A 326 22.88 -11.97 -4.97
C SER A 326 21.60 -12.73 -5.21
N HIS A 327 20.56 -12.34 -4.48
CA HIS A 327 19.19 -12.72 -4.78
C HIS A 327 18.28 -11.49 -4.74
N GLY A 328 17.14 -11.58 -5.43
CA GLY A 328 16.08 -10.59 -5.42
C GLY A 328 14.79 -11.16 -4.85
N PHE A 329 13.93 -10.27 -4.39
CA PHE A 329 12.60 -10.56 -3.91
C PHE A 329 11.62 -9.51 -4.42
N LEU A 330 10.50 -9.94 -5.00
CA LEU A 330 9.37 -9.09 -5.34
C LEU A 330 8.15 -9.54 -4.55
N PHE A 331 7.54 -8.60 -3.82
CA PHE A 331 6.22 -8.77 -3.26
C PHE A 331 5.18 -8.09 -4.16
N LEU A 332 4.50 -8.86 -5.01
CA LEU A 332 3.53 -8.33 -5.96
C LEU A 332 2.19 -8.02 -5.27
N ASN A 333 2.14 -6.83 -4.65
CA ASN A 333 0.98 -6.29 -3.97
C ASN A 333 0.98 -4.76 -4.16
N SER A 334 -0.18 -4.16 -4.46
CA SER A 334 -0.29 -2.73 -4.74
C SER A 334 -1.02 -1.94 -3.64
N ASN A 335 -1.49 -2.59 -2.58
CA ASN A 335 -2.07 -1.88 -1.44
C ASN A 335 -0.99 -1.07 -0.73
N ALA A 336 -1.41 -0.06 0.03
CA ALA A 336 -0.51 0.71 0.87
C ALA A 336 0.21 -0.22 1.85
N MET A 337 1.54 -0.07 1.97
CA MET A 337 2.32 -0.93 2.84
C MET A 337 3.50 -0.24 3.47
N ASP A 338 3.87 -0.72 4.66
CA ASP A 338 5.14 -0.41 5.31
C ASP A 338 6.12 -1.56 5.13
N VAL A 339 7.38 -1.20 4.89
CA VAL A 339 8.51 -2.12 4.80
C VAL A 339 9.55 -1.69 5.82
N ILE A 340 9.74 -2.51 6.85
CA ILE A 340 10.63 -2.21 7.97
C ILE A 340 11.91 -3.03 7.88
N LEU A 341 13.07 -2.38 7.93
CA LEU A 341 14.38 -3.02 8.06
C LEU A 341 14.88 -2.91 9.50
N GLN A 342 15.34 -4.02 10.07
CA GLN A 342 15.92 -4.07 11.43
C GLN A 342 17.35 -4.63 11.43
N PRO A 343 18.15 -4.41 12.50
CA PRO A 343 19.60 -4.66 12.50
C PRO A 343 20.06 -6.12 12.46
N THR A 344 19.18 -7.11 12.61
CA THR A 344 19.62 -8.51 12.78
C THR A 344 20.44 -9.12 11.63
N PRO A 345 20.32 -8.73 10.35
CA PRO A 345 19.33 -7.95 9.60
C PRO A 345 18.03 -8.72 9.32
N ALA A 346 16.90 -8.01 9.28
CA ALA A 346 15.61 -8.60 8.88
C ALA A 346 14.73 -7.57 8.17
N ILE A 347 13.73 -8.03 7.44
CA ILE A 347 12.73 -7.20 6.77
C ILE A 347 11.32 -7.67 7.13
N THR A 348 10.43 -6.71 7.41
CA THR A 348 9.01 -6.95 7.71
C THR A 348 8.15 -6.20 6.72
N PHE A 349 7.21 -6.88 6.07
CA PHE A 349 6.19 -6.29 5.22
C PHE A 349 4.88 -6.21 5.98
N ARG A 350 4.24 -5.04 6.00
CA ARG A 350 2.90 -4.80 6.56
C ARG A 350 2.04 -4.13 5.50
N THR A 351 1.11 -4.86 4.89
CA THR A 351 0.21 -4.31 3.87
C THR A 351 -1.24 -4.38 4.32
N ILE A 352 -2.05 -3.42 3.87
CA ILE A 352 -3.45 -3.28 4.29
C ILE A 352 -4.46 -4.00 3.39
N GLY A 353 -4.01 -4.81 2.44
CA GLY A 353 -4.93 -5.51 1.55
C GLY A 353 -4.25 -6.47 0.58
N GLY A 354 -5.06 -7.07 -0.29
CA GLY A 354 -4.58 -8.01 -1.31
C GLY A 354 -4.21 -9.38 -0.74
N ILE A 355 -3.14 -9.98 -1.27
CA ILE A 355 -2.62 -11.31 -0.92
C ILE A 355 -1.10 -11.28 -0.79
N PHE A 356 -0.48 -12.38 -0.37
CA PHE A 356 0.96 -12.58 -0.55
C PHE A 356 1.23 -13.24 -1.91
N ASP A 357 1.76 -12.51 -2.88
CA ASP A 357 2.27 -13.07 -4.13
C ASP A 357 3.76 -12.72 -4.25
N MET A 358 4.62 -13.68 -3.93
CA MET A 358 6.06 -13.47 -3.73
C MET A 358 6.88 -14.17 -4.80
N TYR A 359 7.86 -13.47 -5.36
CA TYR A 359 8.84 -14.02 -6.29
C TYR A 359 10.23 -13.91 -5.70
N PHE A 360 11.01 -14.97 -5.89
CA PHE A 360 12.39 -15.08 -5.48
C PHE A 360 13.26 -15.27 -6.71
N PHE A 361 14.29 -14.44 -6.85
CA PHE A 361 15.20 -14.40 -8.00
C PHE A 361 16.60 -14.77 -7.53
N LEU A 362 17.19 -15.85 -8.00
CA LEU A 362 18.40 -16.43 -7.39
C LEU A 362 19.73 -15.84 -7.89
N GLY A 363 19.73 -14.95 -8.89
CA GLY A 363 20.96 -14.39 -9.45
C GLY A 363 21.79 -15.44 -10.23
N PRO A 364 23.13 -15.49 -10.07
CA PRO A 364 23.86 -15.14 -8.85
C PRO A 364 24.49 -13.75 -8.82
N THR A 365 24.56 -13.01 -9.92
CA THR A 365 25.07 -11.62 -9.89
C THR A 365 23.93 -10.61 -9.72
N PRO A 366 24.19 -9.37 -9.27
CA PRO A 366 23.16 -8.31 -9.27
C PRO A 366 22.51 -8.11 -10.64
N ALA A 367 23.27 -8.22 -11.73
CA ALA A 367 22.75 -8.09 -13.09
C ALA A 367 21.79 -9.24 -13.45
N ASP A 368 22.10 -10.48 -13.06
CA ASP A 368 21.22 -11.63 -13.27
C ASP A 368 19.91 -11.49 -12.51
N VAL A 369 19.95 -10.99 -11.27
CA VAL A 369 18.75 -10.72 -10.47
C VAL A 369 17.83 -9.73 -11.17
N ILE A 370 18.37 -8.62 -11.69
CA ILE A 370 17.57 -7.62 -12.41
C ILE A 370 17.04 -8.18 -13.74
N LYS A 371 17.82 -9.01 -14.43
CA LYS A 371 17.37 -9.72 -15.64
C LYS A 371 16.17 -10.62 -15.33
N GLN A 372 16.28 -11.48 -14.32
CA GLN A 372 15.20 -12.38 -13.86
C GLN A 372 13.96 -11.60 -13.43
N TYR A 373 14.14 -10.50 -12.68
CA TYR A 373 13.04 -9.60 -12.33
C TYR A 373 12.32 -9.06 -13.58
N SER A 374 13.07 -8.59 -14.58
CA SER A 374 12.51 -8.05 -15.82
C SER A 374 11.80 -9.10 -16.69
N GLU A 375 12.11 -10.38 -16.54
CA GLU A 375 11.40 -11.48 -17.21
C GLU A 375 9.98 -11.66 -16.64
N ILE A 376 9.78 -11.33 -15.36
CA ILE A 376 8.45 -11.37 -14.71
C ILE A 376 7.67 -10.08 -14.94
N VAL A 377 8.32 -8.91 -14.82
CA VAL A 377 7.61 -7.63 -14.83
C VAL A 377 7.55 -6.93 -16.18
N GLY A 378 8.24 -7.47 -17.18
CA GLY A 378 8.39 -6.88 -18.49
C GLY A 378 9.74 -6.19 -18.64
N LYS A 379 10.42 -6.48 -19.75
CA LYS A 379 11.70 -5.85 -20.09
C LYS A 379 11.50 -4.35 -20.37
N PRO A 380 12.46 -3.50 -20.00
CA PRO A 380 12.40 -2.08 -20.33
C PRO A 380 12.15 -1.85 -21.82
N PHE A 381 11.30 -0.86 -22.14
CA PHE A 381 11.05 -0.50 -23.53
C PHE A 381 12.34 -0.02 -24.20
N LEU A 382 12.43 -0.21 -25.52
CA LEU A 382 13.52 0.35 -26.30
C LEU A 382 13.16 1.79 -26.69
N PRO A 383 13.83 2.83 -26.15
CA PRO A 383 13.51 4.21 -26.50
C PRO A 383 13.85 4.53 -27.97
N PRO A 384 13.22 5.57 -28.55
CA PRO A 384 13.71 6.15 -29.79
C PRO A 384 15.06 6.86 -29.54
N TYR A 385 15.96 6.84 -30.53
CA TYR A 385 17.33 7.34 -30.34
C TYR A 385 17.40 8.81 -29.89
N TRP A 386 16.53 9.66 -30.46
CA TRP A 386 16.47 11.09 -30.14
C TRP A 386 16.14 11.37 -28.67
N SER A 387 15.52 10.44 -27.95
CA SER A 387 15.17 10.64 -26.55
C SER A 387 16.33 10.44 -25.58
N LEU A 388 17.51 10.04 -26.09
CA LEU A 388 18.77 10.05 -25.33
C LEU A 388 19.48 11.41 -25.47
N GLY A 389 18.92 12.31 -26.26
CA GLY A 389 19.37 13.67 -26.45
C GLY A 389 19.19 14.57 -25.24
N PHE A 390 19.47 15.86 -25.41
CA PHE A 390 19.17 16.86 -24.38
C PHE A 390 17.73 17.38 -24.51
N HIS A 391 17.03 17.48 -23.37
CA HIS A 391 15.64 17.91 -23.26
C HIS A 391 15.58 19.22 -22.48
N LEU A 392 14.89 20.24 -23.00
CA LEU A 392 14.71 21.52 -22.31
C LEU A 392 13.24 21.79 -22.01
N CYS A 393 12.94 22.01 -20.73
CA CYS A 393 11.60 22.29 -20.22
C CYS A 393 11.65 23.38 -19.14
N ARG A 394 10.52 24.04 -18.91
CA ARG A 394 10.19 24.69 -17.64
C ARG A 394 8.68 24.86 -17.51
N TYR A 395 8.19 24.85 -16.28
CA TYR A 395 6.93 25.49 -15.95
C TYR A 395 7.08 27.03 -15.98
N GLY A 396 6.21 27.73 -16.72
CA GLY A 396 6.17 29.19 -16.76
C GLY A 396 6.93 29.82 -17.94
N TYR A 397 7.02 29.14 -19.09
CA TYR A 397 7.32 29.85 -20.34
C TYR A 397 6.22 30.87 -20.66
N GLY A 398 4.96 30.54 -20.35
CA GLY A 398 3.81 31.45 -20.39
C GLY A 398 3.30 31.89 -21.78
N SER A 399 4.11 31.79 -22.83
CA SER A 399 3.67 31.99 -24.23
C SER A 399 4.59 31.28 -25.22
N LEU A 400 4.10 31.10 -26.46
CA LEU A 400 4.91 30.53 -27.53
C LEU A 400 6.09 31.42 -27.91
N GLU A 401 5.95 32.74 -27.85
CA GLU A 401 7.05 33.68 -28.14
C GLU A 401 8.22 33.50 -27.16
N LYS A 402 7.92 33.37 -25.86
CA LYS A 402 8.94 33.10 -24.84
C LYS A 402 9.57 31.71 -25.02
N THR A 403 8.78 30.72 -25.42
CA THR A 403 9.31 29.39 -25.80
C THR A 403 10.29 29.51 -26.96
N LYS A 404 9.92 30.26 -28.02
CA LYS A 404 10.81 30.53 -29.17
C LYS A 404 12.06 31.32 -28.79
N GLN A 405 11.97 32.29 -27.87
CA GLN A 405 13.14 33.03 -27.38
C GLN A 405 14.12 32.11 -26.66
N VAL A 406 13.61 31.23 -25.80
CA VAL A 406 14.42 30.22 -25.12
C VAL A 406 15.01 29.27 -26.14
N TRP A 407 14.23 28.74 -27.08
CA TRP A 407 14.75 27.89 -28.13
C TRP A 407 15.87 28.57 -28.95
N ASN A 408 15.65 29.79 -29.44
CA ASN A 408 16.59 30.55 -30.27
C ASN A 408 17.89 30.90 -29.54
N ARG A 409 17.83 31.40 -28.30
CA ARG A 409 19.05 31.73 -27.54
C ARG A 409 19.91 30.50 -27.26
N THR A 410 19.25 29.37 -27.07
CA THR A 410 19.88 28.10 -26.70
C THR A 410 20.54 27.56 -27.98
N ILE A 411 19.90 27.65 -29.16
CA ILE A 411 20.54 27.40 -30.47
C ILE A 411 21.74 28.32 -30.70
N ALA A 412 21.58 29.62 -30.48
CA ALA A 412 22.65 30.61 -30.68
C ALA A 412 23.89 30.37 -29.80
N ALA A 413 23.69 29.81 -28.59
CA ALA A 413 24.78 29.50 -27.65
C ALA A 413 25.54 28.20 -27.97
N GLY A 414 25.08 27.39 -28.92
CA GLY A 414 25.76 26.14 -29.31
C GLY A 414 25.88 25.09 -28.20
N ILE A 415 25.02 25.11 -27.16
CA ILE A 415 25.04 24.09 -26.09
C ILE A 415 24.89 22.70 -26.72
N PRO A 416 25.80 21.75 -26.41
CA PRO A 416 25.99 20.54 -27.19
C PRO A 416 24.86 19.52 -27.09
N PHE A 417 24.88 18.69 -28.12
CA PHE A 417 24.02 17.56 -28.42
C PHE A 417 24.92 16.45 -28.89
N VAL A 418 24.59 15.21 -28.55
CA VAL A 418 25.55 14.11 -28.50
C VAL A 418 26.43 13.99 -29.77
N THR A 419 27.74 14.01 -29.53
CA THR A 419 28.82 13.70 -30.47
C THR A 419 28.98 12.20 -30.65
N CYS A 420 28.94 11.72 -31.90
CA CYS A 420 29.94 10.75 -32.35
C CYS A 420 30.87 11.49 -33.30
N PHE A 421 32.16 11.50 -32.98
CA PHE A 421 33.21 12.06 -33.79
C PHE A 421 33.27 11.33 -35.14
N THR A 422 32.86 11.99 -36.21
CA THR A 422 33.58 11.93 -37.48
C THR A 422 33.66 13.34 -38.04
N GLN A 423 34.86 13.89 -37.99
CA GLN A 423 35.24 15.10 -38.70
C GLN A 423 34.98 14.92 -40.20
N ILE A 424 34.86 16.05 -40.91
CA ILE A 424 34.65 16.21 -42.34
C ILE A 424 33.16 16.30 -42.71
N ASN A 425 32.52 17.41 -42.36
CA ASN A 425 31.94 18.31 -43.37
C ASN A 425 31.38 19.59 -42.73
N LYS A 426 31.65 20.69 -43.43
CA LYS A 426 31.37 22.10 -43.11
C LYS A 426 29.88 22.44 -43.29
N TYR A 427 28.99 21.63 -42.72
CA TYR A 427 27.54 21.88 -42.63
C TYR A 427 27.10 21.59 -41.19
N SER A 428 27.17 22.65 -40.39
CA SER A 428 26.92 22.66 -38.96
C SER A 428 25.46 22.35 -38.65
N LEU A 429 25.14 21.08 -38.36
CA LEU A 429 23.84 20.71 -37.77
C LEU A 429 23.84 21.10 -36.28
N ASN A 430 23.08 22.14 -35.95
CA ASN A 430 22.72 22.54 -34.59
C ASN A 430 21.72 21.52 -34.03
N LYS A 431 21.90 20.98 -32.82
CA LYS A 431 21.32 19.67 -32.47
C LYS A 431 20.39 19.60 -31.23
N TYR A 432 19.69 20.67 -30.80
CA TYR A 432 18.34 20.62 -30.17
C TYR A 432 17.61 19.28 -30.36
N ASP A 433 17.66 18.28 -29.48
CA ASP A 433 16.85 17.09 -29.73
C ASP A 433 15.38 17.34 -29.38
N THR A 434 15.06 17.92 -28.21
CA THR A 434 13.66 18.00 -27.75
C THR A 434 13.29 19.26 -26.97
N GLN A 435 12.26 19.99 -27.45
CA GLN A 435 11.62 21.10 -26.73
C GLN A 435 10.33 20.62 -26.05
N TRP A 436 10.12 21.07 -24.81
CA TRP A 436 8.96 20.70 -24.01
C TRP A 436 8.12 21.93 -23.66
N ASN A 437 6.83 21.72 -23.44
CA ASN A 437 5.97 22.72 -22.81
C ASN A 437 5.14 22.08 -21.70
N ASP A 438 5.19 22.72 -20.55
CA ASP A 438 4.33 22.50 -19.39
C ASP A 438 2.92 23.08 -19.64
N LEU A 439 2.05 23.10 -18.62
CA LEU A 439 0.64 23.52 -18.64
C LEU A 439 0.34 24.82 -19.41
N ASP A 440 1.32 25.72 -19.53
CA ASP A 440 1.22 27.02 -20.22
C ASP A 440 0.60 26.92 -21.63
N TYR A 441 0.84 25.82 -22.35
CA TYR A 441 0.34 25.66 -23.71
C TYR A 441 -1.16 25.40 -23.76
N MET A 442 -1.75 24.83 -22.71
CA MET A 442 -3.15 24.41 -22.66
C MET A 442 -4.10 25.61 -22.56
N ASP A 443 -5.33 25.46 -23.05
CA ASP A 443 -6.38 26.43 -22.76
C ASP A 443 -7.00 26.15 -21.38
N LYS A 444 -7.02 27.13 -20.49
CA LYS A 444 -7.55 27.02 -19.11
C LYS A 444 -6.98 25.83 -18.32
N ASN A 445 -5.77 25.38 -18.65
CA ASN A 445 -5.13 24.18 -18.08
C ASN A 445 -5.92 22.88 -18.35
N ASN A 446 -6.64 22.80 -19.46
CA ASN A 446 -7.41 21.63 -19.86
C ASN A 446 -6.61 20.78 -20.84
N ASP A 447 -6.44 19.49 -20.52
CA ASP A 447 -5.79 18.52 -21.39
C ASP A 447 -6.39 18.49 -22.80
N PHE A 448 -5.57 18.08 -23.77
CA PHE A 448 -5.94 17.93 -25.18
C PHE A 448 -6.39 19.24 -25.88
N THR A 449 -6.12 20.39 -25.25
CA THR A 449 -6.35 21.72 -25.82
C THR A 449 -5.03 22.49 -25.96
N TYR A 450 -5.04 23.59 -26.71
CA TYR A 450 -3.98 24.59 -26.64
C TYR A 450 -4.57 26.00 -26.72
N ASN A 451 -3.93 26.96 -26.06
CA ASN A 451 -4.44 28.31 -25.98
C ASN A 451 -4.28 29.06 -27.32
N LEU A 452 -5.39 29.34 -27.99
CA LEU A 452 -5.43 29.99 -29.31
C LEU A 452 -4.97 31.45 -29.31
N ASN A 453 -4.69 32.06 -28.16
CA ASN A 453 -4.16 33.41 -28.06
C ASN A 453 -2.63 33.40 -27.85
N LYS A 454 -2.17 32.75 -26.77
CA LYS A 454 -0.76 32.70 -26.34
C LYS A 454 0.07 31.69 -27.16
N PHE A 455 -0.59 30.67 -27.72
CA PHE A 455 0.03 29.56 -28.46
C PHE A 455 -0.59 29.39 -29.86
N LYS A 456 -1.18 30.45 -30.44
CA LYS A 456 -1.86 30.44 -31.75
C LYS A 456 -1.05 29.80 -32.90
N ASN A 457 0.27 29.99 -32.88
CA ASN A 457 1.18 29.52 -33.93
C ASN A 457 1.93 28.23 -33.52
N LEU A 458 1.42 27.48 -32.54
CA LEU A 458 2.05 26.26 -32.04
C LEU A 458 2.22 25.22 -33.16
N PRO A 459 1.23 24.94 -34.03
CA PRO A 459 1.41 23.97 -35.13
C PRO A 459 2.57 24.35 -36.07
N GLN A 460 2.68 25.64 -36.41
CA GLN A 460 3.76 26.16 -37.26
C GLN A 460 5.12 26.07 -36.56
N PHE A 461 5.18 26.31 -35.25
CA PHE A 461 6.40 26.14 -34.47
C PHE A 461 6.85 24.67 -34.41
N VAL A 462 5.92 23.74 -34.19
CA VAL A 462 6.24 22.29 -34.17
C VAL A 462 6.80 21.86 -35.53
N ASN A 463 6.18 22.29 -36.63
CA ASN A 463 6.71 22.06 -37.98
C ASN A 463 8.10 22.69 -38.19
N GLU A 464 8.34 23.88 -37.64
CA GLU A 464 9.64 24.57 -37.72
C GLU A 464 10.73 23.77 -37.00
N ILE A 465 10.48 23.27 -35.80
CA ILE A 465 11.47 22.48 -35.05
C ILE A 465 11.68 21.10 -35.68
N HIS A 466 10.63 20.48 -36.24
CA HIS A 466 10.73 19.23 -37.01
C HIS A 466 11.58 19.38 -38.27
N SER A 467 11.49 20.51 -38.97
CA SER A 467 12.33 20.79 -40.16
C SER A 467 13.83 20.83 -39.84
N ARG A 468 14.17 21.00 -38.55
CA ARG A 468 15.54 20.98 -38.03
C ARG A 468 15.91 19.65 -37.36
N GLY A 469 15.06 18.63 -37.46
CA GLY A 469 15.27 17.30 -36.87
C GLY A 469 15.01 17.23 -35.36
N MET A 470 14.39 18.26 -34.78
CA MET A 470 14.04 18.29 -33.36
C MET A 470 12.66 17.67 -33.10
N HIS A 471 12.33 17.46 -31.84
CA HIS A 471 11.11 16.82 -31.36
C HIS A 471 10.37 17.71 -30.34
N TYR A 472 9.06 17.51 -30.22
CA TYR A 472 8.18 18.27 -29.33
C TYR A 472 7.45 17.37 -28.35
N ILE A 473 7.50 17.72 -27.05
CA ILE A 473 6.83 16.96 -25.98
C ILE A 473 5.87 17.88 -25.18
N PRO A 474 4.56 17.64 -25.27
CA PRO A 474 3.58 18.26 -24.40
C PRO A 474 3.46 17.51 -23.06
N LEU A 475 3.20 18.27 -21.99
CA LEU A 475 2.64 17.76 -20.74
C LEU A 475 1.17 17.34 -20.93
N ILE A 476 0.76 16.25 -20.29
CA ILE A 476 -0.62 15.76 -20.19
C ILE A 476 -0.86 15.38 -18.72
N ASP A 477 -1.86 15.97 -18.08
CA ASP A 477 -2.21 15.61 -16.71
C ASP A 477 -3.01 14.29 -16.66
N ALA A 478 -3.15 13.74 -15.46
CA ALA A 478 -4.04 12.61 -15.23
C ALA A 478 -5.53 13.00 -15.27
N GLY A 479 -5.87 14.21 -14.85
CA GLY A 479 -7.24 14.65 -14.62
C GLY A 479 -7.77 15.57 -15.70
N VAL A 480 -9.05 15.44 -16.03
CA VAL A 480 -9.75 16.29 -17.00
C VAL A 480 -10.73 17.24 -16.30
N SER A 481 -10.95 18.43 -16.86
CA SER A 481 -11.93 19.38 -16.31
C SER A 481 -13.35 18.78 -16.30
N GLY A 482 -13.99 18.78 -15.14
CA GLY A 482 -15.34 18.27 -14.93
C GLY A 482 -16.43 19.36 -14.92
N SER A 483 -16.10 20.59 -15.33
CA SER A 483 -16.97 21.76 -15.16
C SER A 483 -17.02 22.68 -16.38
N GLU A 484 -16.56 22.22 -17.53
CA GLU A 484 -16.78 22.96 -18.79
C GLU A 484 -18.25 22.86 -19.21
N GLU A 485 -18.68 23.80 -20.05
CA GLU A 485 -20.05 23.78 -20.60
C GLU A 485 -20.27 22.55 -21.48
N ASN A 486 -21.44 21.94 -21.37
CA ASN A 486 -21.78 20.72 -22.12
C ASN A 486 -21.62 20.94 -23.63
N GLY A 487 -20.84 20.08 -24.29
CA GLY A 487 -20.55 20.16 -25.72
C GLY A 487 -19.37 21.09 -26.09
N THR A 488 -18.73 21.72 -25.11
CA THR A 488 -17.57 22.60 -25.35
C THR A 488 -16.22 21.94 -25.07
N TYR A 489 -16.21 20.84 -24.33
CA TYR A 489 -14.98 20.14 -23.94
C TYR A 489 -15.11 18.63 -24.16
N LEU A 490 -14.76 18.24 -25.38
CA LEU A 490 -14.85 16.87 -25.89
C LEU A 490 -14.28 15.80 -24.93
N PRO A 491 -13.12 16.00 -24.26
CA PRO A 491 -12.60 15.01 -23.32
C PRO A 491 -13.57 14.69 -22.17
N TYR A 492 -14.27 15.68 -21.62
CA TYR A 492 -15.25 15.42 -20.58
C TYR A 492 -16.53 14.80 -21.15
N ASP A 493 -17.07 15.38 -22.23
CA ASP A 493 -18.32 14.94 -22.85
C ASP A 493 -18.27 13.46 -23.30
N GLU A 494 -17.20 13.08 -24.00
CA GLU A 494 -16.99 11.68 -24.42
C GLU A 494 -16.67 10.76 -23.25
N GLY A 495 -16.01 11.26 -22.20
CA GLY A 495 -15.73 10.49 -21.00
C GLY A 495 -17.00 10.13 -20.22
N ILE A 496 -17.93 11.09 -20.07
CA ILE A 496 -19.26 10.88 -19.50
C ILE A 496 -20.05 9.89 -20.36
N LYS A 497 -20.10 10.11 -21.67
CA LYS A 497 -20.83 9.25 -22.62
C LYS A 497 -20.35 7.80 -22.59
N LYS A 498 -19.05 7.56 -22.42
CA LYS A 498 -18.46 6.21 -22.35
C LYS A 498 -18.52 5.60 -20.95
N ASP A 499 -18.87 6.39 -19.93
CA ASP A 499 -18.89 6.02 -18.52
C ASP A 499 -17.53 5.48 -18.03
N ILE A 500 -16.48 6.29 -18.22
CA ILE A 500 -15.08 5.90 -17.97
C ILE A 500 -14.40 6.62 -16.81
N PHE A 501 -15.05 7.55 -16.14
CA PHE A 501 -14.45 8.24 -15.00
C PHE A 501 -14.51 7.38 -13.74
N ILE A 502 -13.52 7.55 -12.86
CA ILE A 502 -13.55 7.01 -11.50
C ILE A 502 -14.81 7.55 -10.83
N LYS A 503 -15.56 6.67 -10.15
CA LYS A 503 -16.83 7.02 -9.51
C LYS A 503 -16.67 7.20 -8.01
N ASP A 504 -17.45 8.09 -7.43
CA ASP A 504 -17.64 8.15 -5.99
C ASP A 504 -18.27 6.85 -5.48
N GLY A 505 -17.73 6.35 -4.37
CA GLY A 505 -18.20 5.13 -3.72
C GLY A 505 -19.67 5.21 -3.27
N ALA A 506 -20.14 6.40 -2.86
CA ALA A 506 -21.49 6.59 -2.31
C ALA A 506 -22.55 6.88 -3.39
N THR A 507 -22.30 7.86 -4.26
CA THR A 507 -23.26 8.35 -5.26
C THR A 507 -23.16 7.65 -6.61
N ASN A 508 -22.06 6.93 -6.87
CA ASN A 508 -21.77 6.28 -8.15
C ASN A 508 -21.71 7.28 -9.34
N GLN A 509 -21.56 8.57 -9.06
CA GLN A 509 -21.29 9.63 -10.04
C GLN A 509 -19.77 9.80 -10.21
N PRO A 510 -19.28 10.46 -11.27
CA PRO A 510 -17.86 10.79 -11.40
C PRO A 510 -17.33 11.44 -10.12
N PHE A 511 -16.18 10.98 -9.63
CA PHE A 511 -15.52 11.55 -8.46
C PHE A 511 -14.97 12.93 -8.82
N ILE A 512 -15.41 13.95 -8.09
CA ILE A 512 -15.03 15.34 -8.34
C ILE A 512 -14.02 15.79 -7.30
N GLY A 513 -12.85 16.24 -7.77
CA GLY A 513 -11.81 16.84 -6.94
C GLY A 513 -11.23 18.09 -7.61
N LYS A 514 -9.94 18.34 -7.37
CA LYS A 514 -9.30 19.58 -7.85
C LYS A 514 -7.83 19.37 -8.18
N VAL A 515 -7.43 19.80 -9.38
CA VAL A 515 -6.02 19.98 -9.77
C VAL A 515 -5.89 21.33 -10.49
N TRP A 516 -5.18 21.40 -11.62
CA TRP A 516 -4.84 22.63 -12.35
C TRP A 516 -6.00 23.23 -13.15
N ASN A 517 -7.03 22.45 -13.50
CA ASN A 517 -8.24 22.96 -14.18
C ASN A 517 -8.90 24.07 -13.35
N LEU A 518 -9.61 25.02 -13.97
CA LEU A 518 -10.10 26.21 -13.27
C LEU A 518 -11.13 25.94 -12.17
N VAL A 519 -12.05 24.99 -12.37
CA VAL A 519 -13.17 24.76 -11.44
C VAL A 519 -13.03 23.40 -10.75
N SER A 520 -13.21 22.30 -11.47
CA SER A 520 -13.12 20.94 -10.91
C SER A 520 -12.43 19.96 -11.85
N THR A 521 -11.99 18.83 -11.29
CA THR A 521 -11.28 17.78 -12.02
C THR A 521 -11.95 16.42 -11.78
N VAL A 522 -12.05 15.61 -12.83
CA VAL A 522 -12.44 14.19 -12.78
C VAL A 522 -11.33 13.35 -13.41
N TRP A 523 -11.21 12.08 -12.99
CA TRP A 523 -10.10 11.21 -13.41
C TRP A 523 -10.60 10.08 -14.30
N PRO A 524 -10.06 9.91 -15.52
CA PRO A 524 -10.26 8.70 -16.30
C PRO A 524 -9.82 7.47 -15.50
N ASP A 525 -10.62 6.42 -15.54
CA ASP A 525 -10.28 5.13 -14.97
C ASP A 525 -9.57 4.27 -16.02
N PHE A 526 -8.24 4.21 -15.95
CA PHE A 526 -7.42 3.43 -16.87
C PHE A 526 -7.53 1.91 -16.67
N THR A 527 -8.25 1.46 -15.64
CA THR A 527 -8.59 0.03 -15.47
C THR A 527 -9.78 -0.38 -16.34
N ASN A 528 -10.58 0.59 -16.82
CA ASN A 528 -11.71 0.34 -17.70
C ASN A 528 -11.23 0.10 -19.15
N PRO A 529 -11.61 -1.01 -19.80
CA PRO A 529 -11.16 -1.33 -21.16
C PRO A 529 -11.56 -0.28 -22.21
N LYS A 530 -12.62 0.50 -21.97
CA LYS A 530 -13.04 1.58 -22.87
C LYS A 530 -12.09 2.78 -22.84
N THR A 531 -11.37 2.99 -21.74
CA THR A 531 -10.50 4.16 -21.53
C THR A 531 -9.34 4.18 -22.51
N GLN A 532 -8.79 3.01 -22.87
CA GLN A 532 -7.70 2.92 -23.83
C GLN A 532 -8.08 3.51 -25.21
N ASN A 533 -9.27 3.16 -25.72
CA ASN A 533 -9.78 3.71 -26.98
C ASN A 533 -10.17 5.19 -26.87
N TYR A 534 -10.70 5.61 -25.71
CA TYR A 534 -10.95 7.03 -25.43
C TYR A 534 -9.65 7.84 -25.48
N TYR A 535 -8.59 7.37 -24.83
CA TYR A 535 -7.31 8.06 -24.78
C TYR A 535 -6.67 8.14 -26.18
N LEU A 536 -6.74 7.06 -26.96
CA LEU A 536 -6.35 7.08 -28.38
C LEU A 536 -7.12 8.16 -29.16
N GLN A 537 -8.43 8.29 -28.98
CA GLN A 537 -9.25 9.31 -29.64
C GLN A 537 -8.83 10.73 -29.23
N MET A 538 -8.64 10.99 -27.94
CA MET A 538 -8.25 12.31 -27.44
C MET A 538 -6.87 12.72 -27.96
N MET A 539 -5.89 11.81 -27.83
CA MET A 539 -4.54 12.02 -28.33
C MET A 539 -4.52 12.19 -29.86
N SER A 540 -5.30 11.42 -30.62
CA SER A 540 -5.40 11.54 -32.08
C SER A 540 -5.96 12.89 -32.50
N ASN A 541 -6.99 13.39 -31.79
CA ASN A 541 -7.57 14.69 -32.08
C ASN A 541 -6.56 15.82 -31.81
N MET A 542 -5.84 15.76 -30.69
CA MET A 542 -4.76 16.71 -30.39
C MET A 542 -3.63 16.63 -31.43
N TYR A 543 -3.27 15.43 -31.90
CA TYR A 543 -2.22 15.24 -32.91
C TYR A 543 -2.55 15.91 -34.26
N ARG A 544 -3.85 15.97 -34.61
CA ARG A 544 -4.30 16.71 -35.81
C ARG A 544 -4.13 18.23 -35.67
N ASN A 545 -4.11 18.75 -34.44
CA ASN A 545 -3.84 20.17 -34.20
C ASN A 545 -2.35 20.47 -34.30
N PHE A 546 -1.49 19.67 -33.67
CA PHE A 546 -0.04 19.77 -33.79
C PHE A 546 0.64 18.41 -33.57
N THR A 547 1.66 18.12 -34.37
CA THR A 547 2.30 16.80 -34.44
C THR A 547 3.36 16.62 -33.35
N TYR A 548 2.97 16.24 -32.14
CA TYR A 548 3.90 15.95 -31.04
C TYR A 548 4.63 14.60 -31.20
N ASP A 549 5.75 14.40 -30.48
CA ASP A 549 6.64 13.23 -30.65
C ASP A 549 6.64 12.23 -29.51
N GLY A 550 5.97 12.57 -28.42
CA GLY A 550 5.84 11.77 -27.21
C GLY A 550 4.93 12.48 -26.23
N ALA A 551 4.93 12.04 -24.97
CA ALA A 551 4.12 12.67 -23.93
C ALA A 551 4.84 12.66 -22.58
N TRP A 552 4.67 13.74 -21.84
CA TRP A 552 4.97 13.81 -20.43
C TRP A 552 3.67 13.64 -19.67
N ILE A 553 3.51 12.55 -18.92
CA ILE A 553 2.32 12.33 -18.09
C ILE A 553 2.62 12.66 -16.63
N ASP A 554 1.87 13.60 -16.06
CA ASP A 554 2.09 14.11 -14.71
C ASP A 554 0.81 14.07 -13.86
N MET A 555 0.95 14.37 -12.57
CA MET A 555 -0.15 14.42 -11.59
C MET A 555 -0.85 13.06 -11.41
N ASN A 556 -0.15 11.96 -11.70
CA ASN A 556 -0.73 10.65 -11.94
C ASN A 556 -0.49 9.63 -10.81
N GLU A 557 -0.32 10.09 -9.58
CA GLU A 557 -0.37 9.23 -8.40
C GLU A 557 -1.71 8.50 -8.19
N PRO A 558 -2.92 9.08 -8.38
CA PRO A 558 -3.30 10.42 -8.88
C PRO A 558 -3.26 11.52 -7.81
N SER A 559 -2.73 12.67 -8.19
CA SER A 559 -2.69 13.87 -7.33
C SER A 559 -4.04 14.56 -7.29
N ASN A 560 -4.38 15.06 -6.11
CA ASN A 560 -5.56 15.87 -5.85
C ASN A 560 -5.17 16.97 -4.85
N PHE A 561 -5.58 18.21 -5.10
CA PHE A 561 -5.32 19.33 -4.18
C PHE A 561 -6.20 19.26 -2.93
N TYR A 562 -7.20 18.39 -2.94
CA TYR A 562 -7.97 18.01 -1.77
C TYR A 562 -7.50 16.67 -1.18
N ASP A 563 -7.86 16.43 0.08
CA ASP A 563 -7.67 15.14 0.75
C ASP A 563 -8.92 14.28 0.54
N GLY A 564 -9.12 13.82 -0.70
CA GLY A 564 -10.38 13.26 -1.18
C GLY A 564 -11.33 14.36 -1.70
N TYR A 565 -12.43 14.60 -0.97
CA TYR A 565 -13.30 15.75 -1.25
C TYR A 565 -12.78 17.02 -0.62
N LYS A 566 -13.36 18.17 -0.99
CA LYS A 566 -13.05 19.48 -0.40
C LYS A 566 -13.11 19.49 1.14
N ASN A 567 -13.99 18.68 1.73
CA ASN A 567 -14.18 18.56 3.19
C ASN A 567 -13.69 17.22 3.78
N GLY A 568 -12.84 16.48 3.04
CA GLY A 568 -12.37 15.16 3.44
C GLY A 568 -13.33 14.01 3.07
N CYS A 569 -12.87 12.77 3.28
CA CYS A 569 -13.63 11.57 2.95
C CYS A 569 -14.62 11.15 4.06
N PRO A 570 -15.72 10.47 3.71
CA PRO A 570 -16.61 9.87 4.70
C PRO A 570 -15.89 8.84 5.58
N LYS A 571 -16.24 8.78 6.87
CA LYS A 571 -15.69 7.75 7.78
C LYS A 571 -16.13 6.35 7.35
N ASN A 572 -15.19 5.56 6.86
CA ASN A 572 -15.38 4.15 6.52
C ASN A 572 -14.07 3.37 6.67
N LYS A 573 -14.14 2.04 6.60
CA LYS A 573 -12.99 1.15 6.84
C LYS A 573 -11.88 1.22 5.78
N LEU A 574 -12.16 1.74 4.58
CA LEU A 574 -11.16 1.88 3.51
C LEU A 574 -10.38 3.18 3.66
N ASP A 575 -11.06 4.29 3.95
CA ASP A 575 -10.41 5.59 4.17
C ASP A 575 -9.71 5.67 5.53
N TYR A 576 -10.23 4.97 6.54
CA TYR A 576 -9.71 4.92 7.91
C TYR A 576 -9.57 3.46 8.39
N PRO A 577 -8.65 2.68 7.82
CA PRO A 577 -8.39 1.32 8.27
C PRO A 577 -7.80 1.31 9.69
N LYS A 578 -7.91 0.17 10.38
CA LYS A 578 -7.37 -0.02 11.75
C LYS A 578 -5.85 0.17 11.80
N TYR A 579 -5.15 -0.33 10.79
CA TYR A 579 -3.73 -0.07 10.56
C TYR A 579 -3.59 0.90 9.39
N ILE A 580 -2.94 2.04 9.61
CA ILE A 580 -2.60 3.02 8.59
C ILE A 580 -1.08 2.97 8.44
N PRO A 581 -0.54 2.58 7.26
CA PRO A 581 0.89 2.69 7.00
C PRO A 581 1.38 4.12 7.22
N ASN A 582 2.67 4.34 7.44
CA ASN A 582 3.21 5.66 7.81
C ASN A 582 3.27 6.62 6.61
N VAL A 583 2.11 6.89 5.99
CA VAL A 583 1.94 7.80 4.87
C VAL A 583 2.02 9.24 5.37
N VAL A 584 2.64 10.12 4.59
CA VAL A 584 2.72 11.54 4.94
C VAL A 584 1.32 12.13 5.06
N GLY A 585 1.02 12.64 6.26
CA GLY A 585 -0.28 13.20 6.63
C GLY A 585 -1.20 12.23 7.40
N ASN A 586 -0.77 10.97 7.63
CA ASN A 586 -1.46 9.95 8.41
C ASN A 586 -2.91 9.66 7.98
N VAL A 587 -3.21 9.90 6.70
CA VAL A 587 -4.51 9.62 6.07
C VAL A 587 -4.24 9.17 4.64
N LEU A 588 -4.84 8.06 4.22
CA LEU A 588 -4.63 7.51 2.88
C LEU A 588 -5.10 8.47 1.78
N ALA A 589 -6.24 9.13 1.96
CA ALA A 589 -6.76 10.10 0.99
C ALA A 589 -5.95 11.41 0.89
N LYS A 590 -4.86 11.59 1.66
CA LYS A 590 -4.08 12.84 1.68
C LYS A 590 -3.48 13.12 0.31
N LYS A 591 -3.86 14.25 -0.31
CA LYS A 591 -3.51 14.63 -1.69
C LYS A 591 -3.92 13.61 -2.78
N THR A 592 -4.96 12.81 -2.55
CA THR A 592 -5.47 11.87 -3.58
C THR A 592 -6.99 11.72 -3.46
N LEU A 593 -7.57 10.68 -4.05
CA LEU A 593 -9.01 10.41 -4.03
C LEU A 593 -9.41 9.68 -2.73
N CYS A 594 -10.70 9.58 -2.45
CA CYS A 594 -11.15 8.70 -1.37
C CYS A 594 -10.90 7.23 -1.71
N MET A 595 -10.52 6.45 -0.71
CA MET A 595 -10.15 5.04 -0.89
C MET A 595 -11.34 4.17 -1.32
N ASN A 596 -12.55 4.58 -0.99
CA ASN A 596 -13.78 3.93 -1.43
C ASN A 596 -14.21 4.31 -2.87
N ALA A 597 -13.48 5.20 -3.56
CA ALA A 597 -13.76 5.53 -4.96
C ALA A 597 -13.65 4.27 -5.84
N LYS A 598 -14.52 4.16 -6.83
CA LYS A 598 -14.74 2.95 -7.62
C LYS A 598 -14.10 3.09 -8.99
N HIS A 599 -13.21 2.16 -9.27
CA HIS A 599 -12.71 1.84 -10.59
C HIS A 599 -13.48 0.65 -11.16
N TYR A 600 -13.28 0.36 -12.44
CA TYR A 600 -13.84 -0.79 -13.15
C TYR A 600 -13.35 -2.11 -12.55
N LEU A 601 -12.06 -2.20 -12.19
CA LEU A 601 -11.47 -3.43 -11.63
C LEU A 601 -11.56 -3.55 -10.09
N GLY A 602 -12.00 -2.51 -9.37
CA GLY A 602 -12.00 -2.53 -7.91
C GLY A 602 -12.13 -1.16 -7.26
N VAL A 603 -11.75 -1.07 -6.00
CA VAL A 603 -11.74 0.20 -5.25
C VAL A 603 -10.37 0.87 -5.32
N HIS A 604 -10.34 2.19 -5.16
CA HIS A 604 -9.11 2.98 -5.19
C HIS A 604 -8.11 2.53 -4.13
N TYR A 605 -8.60 2.07 -2.97
CA TYR A 605 -7.79 1.45 -1.90
C TYR A 605 -6.81 0.36 -2.39
N ASP A 606 -7.22 -0.42 -3.38
CA ASP A 606 -6.43 -1.52 -3.95
C ASP A 606 -5.57 -1.04 -5.14
N LEU A 607 -6.14 -0.15 -5.96
CA LEU A 607 -5.62 0.23 -7.27
C LEU A 607 -4.78 1.51 -7.27
N HIS A 608 -4.78 2.28 -6.18
CA HIS A 608 -4.13 3.60 -6.08
C HIS A 608 -2.70 3.59 -6.63
N ASN A 609 -1.83 2.72 -6.10
CA ASN A 609 -0.44 2.64 -6.52
C ASN A 609 -0.25 2.26 -8.00
N THR A 610 -1.27 1.70 -8.66
CA THR A 610 -1.18 1.27 -10.07
C THR A 610 -1.63 2.34 -11.06
N TYR A 611 -2.20 3.46 -10.59
CA TYR A 611 -2.86 4.44 -11.44
C TYR A 611 -1.91 5.02 -12.51
N GLY A 612 -0.74 5.51 -12.11
CA GLY A 612 0.26 6.07 -13.04
C GLY A 612 0.73 5.07 -14.11
N THR A 613 1.00 3.83 -13.71
CA THR A 613 1.39 2.76 -14.66
C THR A 613 0.22 2.40 -15.59
N SER A 614 -1.02 2.39 -15.11
CA SER A 614 -2.19 2.15 -15.97
C SER A 614 -2.42 3.27 -17.00
N GLN A 615 -2.17 4.53 -16.63
CA GLN A 615 -2.14 5.65 -17.59
C GLN A 615 -1.01 5.49 -18.61
N ALA A 616 0.20 5.11 -18.17
CA ALA A 616 1.34 4.89 -19.05
C ALA A 616 1.04 3.81 -20.10
N ILE A 617 0.32 2.75 -19.74
CA ILE A 617 -0.12 1.69 -20.66
C ILE A 617 -1.10 2.25 -21.70
N ALA A 618 -2.10 3.04 -21.27
CA ALA A 618 -3.05 3.67 -22.19
C ALA A 618 -2.36 4.66 -23.14
N MET A 619 -1.42 5.46 -22.63
CA MET A 619 -0.63 6.40 -23.42
C MET A 619 0.31 5.67 -24.41
N ASN A 620 0.95 4.58 -23.99
CA ASN A 620 1.80 3.75 -24.84
C ASN A 620 1.02 3.18 -26.03
N TYR A 621 -0.17 2.65 -25.77
CA TYR A 621 -1.08 2.20 -26.82
C TYR A 621 -1.48 3.35 -27.76
N ALA A 622 -1.86 4.51 -27.23
CA ALA A 622 -2.25 5.66 -28.03
C ALA A 622 -1.12 6.13 -28.97
N LEU A 623 0.08 6.38 -28.41
CA LEU A 623 1.24 6.85 -29.17
C LEU A 623 1.71 5.85 -30.23
N THR A 624 1.69 4.56 -29.91
CA THR A 624 2.06 3.50 -30.86
C THR A 624 1.11 3.52 -32.07
N ASN A 625 -0.20 3.65 -31.85
CA ASN A 625 -1.19 3.69 -32.92
C ASN A 625 -1.16 4.99 -33.72
N ILE A 626 -0.94 6.14 -33.08
CA ILE A 626 -0.91 7.46 -33.73
C ILE A 626 0.35 7.61 -34.58
N ARG A 627 1.53 7.28 -34.02
CA ARG A 627 2.81 7.58 -34.66
C ARG A 627 3.40 6.42 -35.45
N GLN A 628 2.95 5.18 -35.21
CA GLN A 628 3.52 3.96 -35.81
C GLN A 628 5.06 3.89 -35.65
N LYS A 629 5.54 4.40 -34.51
CA LYS A 629 6.95 4.53 -34.12
C LYS A 629 7.07 4.19 -32.64
N ARG A 630 8.30 4.00 -32.16
CA ARG A 630 8.57 3.78 -30.73
C ARG A 630 8.00 4.95 -29.92
N PRO A 631 7.13 4.67 -28.92
CA PRO A 631 6.60 5.72 -28.06
C PRO A 631 7.71 6.26 -27.16
N PHE A 632 7.61 7.55 -26.82
CA PHE A 632 8.41 8.16 -25.77
C PHE A 632 7.46 8.76 -24.74
N ILE A 633 7.50 8.23 -23.53
CA ILE A 633 6.63 8.61 -22.42
C ILE A 633 7.49 8.79 -21.19
N ILE A 634 7.31 9.89 -20.49
CA ILE A 634 7.94 10.16 -19.19
C ILE A 634 6.81 10.35 -18.17
N SER A 635 6.81 9.53 -17.10
CA SER A 635 5.75 9.47 -16.08
C SER A 635 6.27 9.79 -14.69
N ARG A 636 5.46 10.47 -13.87
CA ARG A 636 5.82 10.75 -12.47
C ARG A 636 5.62 9.51 -11.63
N SER A 637 4.38 9.10 -11.49
CA SER A 637 3.97 7.92 -10.74
C SER A 637 4.33 6.65 -11.48
N THR A 638 4.79 5.66 -10.72
CA THR A 638 5.24 4.37 -11.26
C THR A 638 4.91 3.23 -10.30
N TRP A 639 4.74 2.03 -10.85
CA TRP A 639 4.61 0.79 -10.12
C TRP A 639 5.36 -0.35 -10.83
N VAL A 640 5.31 -1.54 -10.26
CA VAL A 640 5.97 -2.75 -10.78
C VAL A 640 5.66 -2.95 -12.27
N GLY A 641 6.71 -3.04 -13.10
CA GLY A 641 6.60 -3.23 -14.55
C GLY A 641 6.48 -1.95 -15.38
N HIS A 642 6.46 -0.76 -14.76
CA HIS A 642 6.33 0.53 -15.46
C HIS A 642 7.33 0.73 -16.61
N GLY A 643 8.58 0.31 -16.41
CA GLY A 643 9.66 0.44 -17.40
C GLY A 643 9.38 -0.25 -18.73
N HIS A 644 8.43 -1.18 -18.79
CA HIS A 644 8.00 -1.79 -20.05
C HIS A 644 7.25 -0.82 -20.97
N TYR A 645 6.66 0.24 -20.42
CA TYR A 645 5.77 1.16 -21.14
C TYR A 645 6.30 2.59 -21.24
N ALA A 646 7.01 3.07 -20.20
CA ALA A 646 7.41 4.46 -20.08
C ALA A 646 8.70 4.62 -19.25
N GLY A 647 9.37 5.76 -19.43
CA GLY A 647 10.40 6.25 -18.52
C GLY A 647 9.82 7.01 -17.33
N HIS A 648 10.72 7.55 -16.51
CA HIS A 648 10.41 8.25 -15.26
C HIS A 648 11.44 9.35 -14.99
N TRP A 649 11.02 10.41 -14.31
CA TRP A 649 11.91 11.42 -13.72
C TRP A 649 11.60 11.55 -12.23
N THR A 650 12.59 11.90 -11.44
CA THR A 650 12.54 11.86 -9.97
C THR A 650 11.74 12.99 -9.32
N GLY A 651 10.85 13.65 -10.07
CA GLY A 651 9.95 14.70 -9.57
C GLY A 651 10.60 16.03 -9.21
N ASP A 652 9.97 16.72 -8.25
CA ASP A 652 10.14 18.15 -7.98
C ASP A 652 11.27 18.43 -6.99
N HIS A 653 12.51 18.31 -7.46
CA HIS A 653 13.69 18.60 -6.63
C HIS A 653 13.85 20.09 -6.35
N PHE A 654 14.16 20.43 -5.09
CA PHE A 654 14.67 21.75 -4.76
C PHE A 654 16.13 21.91 -5.23
N ILE A 655 16.50 23.09 -5.69
CA ILE A 655 17.90 23.45 -5.95
C ILE A 655 18.61 23.58 -4.61
N GLN A 656 19.30 22.53 -4.17
CA GLN A 656 20.06 22.52 -2.93
C GLN A 656 21.39 21.80 -3.13
N TYR A 657 22.48 22.43 -2.68
CA TYR A 657 23.74 21.73 -2.50
C TYR A 657 23.64 20.89 -1.22
N ILE A 658 23.54 19.58 -1.38
CA ILE A 658 23.66 18.65 -0.24
C ILE A 658 25.15 18.37 -0.11
N ASN A 659 25.81 18.94 0.91
CA ASN A 659 27.15 18.51 1.31
C ASN A 659 27.03 17.04 1.75
N ARG A 660 27.44 16.12 0.87
CA ARG A 660 27.44 14.68 1.13
C ARG A 660 28.76 14.21 1.69
#